data_AF-A0A836SD16-F1
#
_entry.id   AF-A0A836SD16-F1
#
_cell.length_a   1.000
_cell.length_b   1.000
_cell.length_c   1.000
_cell.angle_alpha   90.00
_cell.angle_beta   90.00
_cell.angle_gamma   90.00
#
_symmetry.space_group_name_H-M   'P 1'
#
loop_
_entity.id
_entity.type
_entity.pdbx_description
1 polymer ?
#
loop_
_entity_poly.entity_id
_entity_poly.type
_entity_poly.pdbx_seq_one_letter_code
_entity_poly.pdbx_strand_id
1 'polypeptide(L)'
;MQKLILIMLFCVTQTVGATAELTFSPLKSTYHVGECVVLKLQENLQAASRFHRVDLWAAVELPSGAFLFMTPLVFASYSPKAQFFRESLEKTQREHDILDFEVLEGLSGPYTFYAAYVEEGKNPITDDDGVYRSNLAQVSTTLSDEPPLIPVVDCISVLPAPKSPVAEAGDTSVVLSWEPVTGADSYVISWQTSTSLVKFPVKTISVRDATSYSHDDLVNGQEYSYFVIALDTEGVEGVSSTTVTAIPKVGLTAPPAPKVLSAKAGDGQVVFTWKEVKEAVSYTVYWQKAGGAVESRSVSGTKFTHRGLLNGISYTYWVKAVNATGLPSRSSGSITATPQAVVPPPAIEPEASPSPAPSSYRYTDNGNGTVTDNRSGLIWLKDANCFGKMNWYAAMERAANLLNGRCGLSDGSTPGMWRLPTKDEWEAMIDTSYRSPTLSNAAGTAQWTEGDAFLDVEMDYYWSSTAANTASAWGMTLNYGSEINGEKSFSFYMWPVRDEHSPVVESLPSPAPSSYRYTDNGDGTVTDNRSGLIWLKNANCFGRQNWETAMESAANLAHGQCGLSEGSTAGMWRLPTIDEWKAMVDKSIKYPGPTISNAAGTGKWTEGDAFLGVQTSSYWSSTPWVRDPYYVWHVGFATGGVGNDDGKYNTNYVWPVRRRH
;
A
#
# COMPACT_ATOMS: atom_id res chain seq x y z
N MET A 1 28.78 31.41 -10.23
CA MET A 1 29.44 30.24 -9.62
C MET A 1 30.95 30.43 -9.44
N GLN A 2 31.78 30.64 -10.47
CA GLN A 2 33.16 31.12 -10.23
C GLN A 2 33.20 32.47 -9.49
N LYS A 3 32.22 33.34 -9.70
CA LYS A 3 31.96 34.54 -8.89
C LYS A 3 31.63 34.23 -7.41
N LEU A 4 31.04 33.08 -7.07
CA LEU A 4 30.68 32.70 -5.70
C LEU A 4 31.95 32.44 -4.88
N ILE A 5 32.84 31.64 -5.45
CA ILE A 5 34.18 31.35 -4.91
C ILE A 5 35.00 32.65 -4.90
N LEU A 6 35.01 33.43 -5.98
CA LEU A 6 35.79 34.68 -6.05
C LEU A 6 35.30 35.80 -5.12
N ILE A 7 33.98 35.94 -4.91
CA ILE A 7 33.37 36.93 -3.99
C ILE A 7 33.51 36.48 -2.53
N MET A 8 33.43 35.17 -2.26
CA MET A 8 33.61 34.63 -0.90
C MET A 8 35.08 34.45 -0.49
N LEU A 9 36.04 34.38 -1.43
CA LEU A 9 37.48 34.31 -1.14
C LEU A 9 38.19 35.67 -1.00
N PHE A 10 37.64 36.78 -1.52
CA PHE A 10 38.36 38.06 -1.61
C PHE A 10 37.81 39.21 -0.75
N CYS A 11 36.71 39.06 -0.02
CA CYS A 11 36.17 40.19 0.75
C CYS A 11 36.80 40.27 2.15
N VAL A 12 37.73 41.22 2.28
CA VAL A 12 38.32 41.65 3.55
C VAL A 12 37.24 42.29 4.44
N THR A 13 37.28 41.91 5.71
CA THR A 13 36.55 42.44 6.88
C THR A 13 36.19 43.94 6.78
N GLN A 14 34.89 44.25 6.88
CA GLN A 14 34.46 45.48 7.53
C GLN A 14 33.66 45.13 8.79
N THR A 15 34.38 45.03 9.90
CA THR A 15 33.81 44.97 11.24
C THR A 15 33.33 46.36 11.64
N VAL A 16 32.02 46.60 11.61
CA VAL A 16 31.43 47.66 12.43
C VAL A 16 31.24 47.07 13.84
N GLY A 17 32.29 47.08 14.66
CA GLY A 17 32.24 46.93 16.12
C GLY A 17 31.65 45.65 16.73
N ALA A 18 31.41 44.60 15.93
CA ALA A 18 30.76 43.35 16.33
C ALA A 18 31.74 42.16 16.32
N THR A 19 31.59 41.19 17.23
CA THR A 19 32.23 39.87 17.11
C THR A 19 31.33 38.99 16.27
N ALA A 20 31.81 38.47 15.13
CA ALA A 20 31.04 37.58 14.26
C ALA A 20 31.97 36.51 13.70
N GLU A 21 32.06 35.37 14.39
CA GLU A 21 32.92 34.25 14.04
C GLU A 21 32.12 32.95 13.91
N LEU A 22 32.50 32.15 12.92
CA LEU A 22 31.95 30.83 12.62
C LEU A 22 33.06 29.81 12.42
N THR A 23 32.94 28.63 13.02
CA THR A 23 33.91 27.53 12.84
C THR A 23 33.19 26.19 12.83
N PHE A 24 33.58 25.30 11.91
CA PHE A 24 33.08 23.92 11.89
C PHE A 24 33.93 23.00 12.78
N SER A 25 33.30 21.97 13.35
CA SER A 25 34.04 20.83 13.92
C SER A 25 34.86 20.13 12.83
N PRO A 26 36.03 19.57 13.18
CA PRO A 26 36.83 18.80 12.21
C PRO A 26 36.08 17.56 11.73
N LEU A 27 36.17 17.28 10.43
CA LEU A 27 35.68 16.05 9.81
C LEU A 27 36.85 15.11 9.49
N LYS A 28 36.57 13.80 9.37
CA LYS A 28 37.53 12.87 8.72
C LYS A 28 37.77 13.30 7.28
N SER A 29 38.94 12.98 6.73
CA SER A 29 39.23 13.21 5.31
C SER A 29 38.32 12.38 4.40
N THR A 30 37.94 11.18 4.85
CA THR A 30 37.07 10.25 4.14
C THR A 30 36.14 9.53 5.11
N TYR A 31 34.89 9.32 4.71
CA TYR A 31 33.93 8.44 5.37
C TYR A 31 33.46 7.35 4.39
N HIS A 32 33.41 6.11 4.87
CA HIS A 32 32.99 4.93 4.13
C HIS A 32 31.50 4.63 4.34
N VAL A 33 30.87 3.88 3.43
CA VAL A 33 29.49 3.39 3.63
C VAL A 33 29.35 2.70 4.98
N GLY A 34 28.33 3.09 5.75
CA GLY A 34 28.10 2.65 7.12
C GLY A 34 28.80 3.47 8.20
N GLU A 35 29.67 4.43 7.84
CA GLU A 35 30.22 5.40 8.81
C GLU A 35 29.30 6.61 8.99
N CYS A 36 29.25 7.17 10.20
CA CYS A 36 28.44 8.33 10.53
C CYS A 36 29.23 9.64 10.36
N VAL A 37 28.64 10.63 9.68
CA VAL A 37 29.16 11.98 9.49
C VAL A 37 28.39 12.94 10.41
N VAL A 38 29.08 13.48 11.42
CA VAL A 38 28.53 14.51 12.31
C VAL A 38 29.31 15.80 12.12
N LEU A 39 28.62 16.85 11.67
CA LEU A 39 29.18 18.18 11.44
C LEU A 39 28.51 19.20 12.35
N LYS A 40 29.31 19.82 13.22
CA LYS A 40 28.87 20.88 14.12
C LYS A 40 29.36 22.24 13.68
N LEU A 41 28.54 23.27 13.82
CA LEU A 41 28.93 24.66 13.63
C LEU A 41 28.94 25.37 14.98
N GLN A 42 30.09 25.93 15.32
CA GLN A 42 30.27 26.80 16.45
C GLN A 42 30.04 28.24 16.04
N GLU A 43 29.06 28.87 16.67
CA GLU A 43 28.69 30.26 16.43
C GLU A 43 29.17 31.17 17.55
N ASN A 44 29.80 32.29 17.19
CA ASN A 44 30.15 33.35 18.13
C ASN A 44 29.79 34.73 17.53
N LEU A 45 28.59 35.19 17.82
CA LEU A 45 28.03 36.44 17.34
C LEU A 45 27.65 37.37 18.50
N GLN A 46 28.10 38.62 18.43
CA GLN A 46 27.62 39.78 19.20
C GLN A 46 27.52 40.96 18.24
N ALA A 47 26.31 41.29 17.77
CA ALA A 47 26.09 42.46 16.94
C ALA A 47 26.40 43.76 17.70
N ALA A 48 26.94 44.77 17.00
CA ALA A 48 27.29 46.06 17.60
C ALA A 48 26.07 46.84 18.10
N SER A 49 24.90 46.62 17.51
CA SER A 49 23.62 47.10 18.02
C SER A 49 22.45 46.25 17.48
N ARG A 50 21.28 46.38 18.10
CA ARG A 50 20.00 45.80 17.62
C ARG A 50 19.55 46.24 16.22
N PHE A 51 20.25 47.20 15.62
CA PHE A 51 19.99 47.71 14.27
C PHE A 51 20.99 47.16 13.23
N HIS A 52 21.96 46.35 13.65
CA HIS A 52 22.94 45.70 12.78
C HIS A 52 22.85 44.18 12.92
N ARG A 53 21.68 43.62 12.57
CA ARG A 53 21.46 42.18 12.60
C ARG A 53 22.07 41.52 11.37
N VAL A 54 22.30 40.22 11.48
CA VAL A 54 22.84 39.39 10.40
C VAL A 54 22.02 38.14 10.18
N ASP A 55 22.02 37.65 8.95
CA ASP A 55 21.48 36.35 8.59
C ASP A 55 22.64 35.34 8.52
N LEU A 56 22.47 34.16 9.12
CA LEU A 56 23.39 33.05 8.96
C LEU A 56 23.04 32.29 7.68
N TRP A 57 24.01 32.14 6.80
CA TRP A 57 23.94 31.33 5.59
C TRP A 57 24.82 30.10 5.77
N ALA A 58 24.33 28.92 5.39
CA ALA A 58 25.12 27.70 5.35
C ALA A 58 24.78 26.91 4.08
N ALA A 59 25.76 26.25 3.49
CA ALA A 59 25.59 25.53 2.23
C ALA A 59 26.55 24.34 2.13
N VAL A 60 26.17 23.35 1.33
CA VAL A 60 27.01 22.23 0.92
C VAL A 60 27.18 22.23 -0.60
N GLU A 61 28.43 22.11 -1.04
CA GLU A 61 28.80 21.81 -2.42
C GLU A 61 28.87 20.29 -2.59
N LEU A 62 28.08 19.79 -3.54
CA LEU A 62 28.01 18.37 -3.90
C LEU A 62 29.16 17.99 -4.85
N PRO A 63 29.45 16.68 -5.02
CA PRO A 63 30.42 16.18 -5.99
C PRO A 63 30.18 16.66 -7.44
N SER A 64 28.92 16.95 -7.77
CA SER A 64 28.51 17.50 -9.07
C SER A 64 28.87 18.98 -9.28
N GLY A 65 29.36 19.67 -8.24
CA GLY A 65 29.54 21.12 -8.19
C GLY A 65 28.25 21.90 -7.94
N ALA A 66 27.13 21.22 -7.69
CA ALA A 66 25.87 21.88 -7.31
C ALA A 66 25.88 22.28 -5.84
N PHE A 67 25.25 23.42 -5.52
CA PHE A 67 25.11 23.92 -4.15
C PHE A 67 23.72 23.63 -3.60
N LEU A 68 23.68 23.16 -2.36
CA LEU A 68 22.46 23.09 -1.56
C LEU A 68 22.61 23.99 -0.34
N PHE A 69 21.71 24.95 -0.21
CA PHE A 69 21.66 25.92 0.88
C PHE A 69 20.80 25.38 2.01
N MET A 70 21.32 25.44 3.24
CA MET A 70 20.56 25.09 4.42
C MET A 70 19.46 26.10 4.67
N THR A 71 18.33 25.61 5.14
CA THR A 71 17.12 26.41 5.29
C THR A 71 16.67 26.39 6.75
N PRO A 72 15.96 27.42 7.23
CA PRO A 72 15.35 27.41 8.57
C PRO A 72 14.24 26.36 8.70
N LEU A 73 13.85 25.71 7.61
CA LEU A 73 12.76 24.73 7.58
C LEU A 73 13.30 23.36 7.97
N VAL A 74 12.83 22.86 9.09
CA VAL A 74 13.13 21.49 9.58
C VAL A 74 12.72 20.41 8.56
N PHE A 75 11.73 20.69 7.70
CA PHE A 75 11.16 19.75 6.72
C PHE A 75 11.73 19.88 5.30
N ALA A 76 12.56 20.89 5.07
CA ALA A 76 13.24 21.13 3.81
C ALA A 76 14.63 21.68 4.12
N SER A 77 15.41 20.91 4.89
CA SER A 77 16.68 21.37 5.48
C SER A 77 17.68 21.86 4.45
N TYR A 78 17.49 21.53 3.17
CA TYR A 78 18.32 21.93 2.04
C TYR A 78 17.48 22.41 0.85
N SER A 79 17.98 23.42 0.13
CA SER A 79 17.37 23.96 -1.07
C SER A 79 18.42 24.27 -2.12
N PRO A 80 18.18 23.97 -3.42
CA PRO A 80 19.06 24.42 -4.50
C PRO A 80 18.96 25.94 -4.73
N LYS A 81 17.95 26.61 -4.16
CA LYS A 81 17.80 28.06 -4.19
C LYS A 81 18.50 28.68 -2.98
N ALA A 82 19.32 29.68 -3.26
CA ALA A 82 20.04 30.47 -2.28
C ALA A 82 19.11 31.12 -1.26
N GLN A 83 19.30 30.81 0.02
CA GLN A 83 18.58 31.41 1.14
C GLN A 83 19.38 31.28 2.44
N PHE A 84 19.03 32.10 3.43
CA PHE A 84 19.60 32.03 4.76
C PHE A 84 19.13 30.77 5.49
N PHE A 85 19.95 30.29 6.43
CA PHE A 85 19.62 29.25 7.39
C PHE A 85 18.94 29.83 8.64
N ARG A 86 19.37 31.01 9.11
CA ARG A 86 18.72 31.76 10.19
C ARG A 86 18.77 33.25 9.90
N GLU A 87 17.70 33.96 10.20
CA GLU A 87 17.59 35.40 9.95
C GLU A 87 17.68 36.25 11.23
N SER A 88 18.00 37.53 11.05
CA SER A 88 17.85 38.57 12.08
C SER A 88 18.59 38.27 13.39
N LEU A 89 19.77 37.66 13.32
CA LEU A 89 20.57 37.29 14.49
C LEU A 89 21.25 38.51 15.10
N GLU A 90 21.07 38.67 16.42
CA GLU A 90 21.69 39.74 17.22
C GLU A 90 22.84 39.23 18.09
N LYS A 91 22.66 38.04 18.69
CA LYS A 91 23.59 37.43 19.63
C LYS A 91 23.43 35.92 19.63
N THR A 92 24.53 35.19 19.44
CA THR A 92 24.56 33.73 19.62
C THR A 92 25.94 33.28 20.09
N GLN A 93 25.98 32.34 21.03
CA GLN A 93 27.16 31.60 21.46
C GLN A 93 26.72 30.17 21.70
N ARG A 94 26.63 29.40 20.62
CA ARG A 94 26.07 28.05 20.62
C ARG A 94 26.85 27.16 19.66
N GLU A 95 26.90 25.88 20.00
CA GLU A 95 27.28 24.81 19.10
C GLU A 95 25.98 24.20 18.56
N HIS A 96 25.92 24.00 17.24
CA HIS A 96 24.75 23.47 16.56
C HIS A 96 25.15 22.30 15.66
N ASP A 97 24.47 21.17 15.80
CA ASP A 97 24.62 20.05 14.89
C ASP A 97 23.93 20.41 13.59
N ILE A 98 24.72 20.58 12.54
CA ILE A 98 24.27 21.07 11.25
C ILE A 98 23.96 19.92 10.30
N LEU A 99 24.62 18.79 10.49
CA LEU A 99 24.42 17.59 9.69
C LEU A 99 24.82 16.34 10.49
N ASP A 100 23.95 15.34 10.49
CA ASP A 100 24.14 14.03 11.11
C ASP A 100 23.49 12.97 10.22
N PHE A 101 24.29 12.11 9.60
CA PHE A 101 23.79 10.99 8.78
C PHE A 101 24.81 9.85 8.63
N GLU A 102 24.31 8.66 8.35
CA GLU A 102 25.11 7.49 7.92
C GLU A 102 25.39 7.57 6.42
N VAL A 103 26.64 7.33 6.01
CA VAL A 103 27.00 7.29 4.59
C VAL A 103 26.31 6.10 3.91
N LEU A 104 25.40 6.41 2.99
CA LEU A 104 24.69 5.43 2.15
C LEU A 104 25.39 5.23 0.81
N GLU A 105 25.18 4.06 0.19
CA GLU A 105 25.65 3.79 -1.17
C GLU A 105 25.06 4.78 -2.19
N GLY A 106 25.89 5.23 -3.12
CA GLY A 106 25.51 6.16 -4.20
C GLY A 106 25.70 7.64 -3.86
N LEU A 107 26.28 7.96 -2.70
CA LEU A 107 26.64 9.33 -2.29
C LEU A 107 28.14 9.61 -2.43
N SER A 108 28.90 8.80 -3.18
CA SER A 108 30.34 8.95 -3.27
C SER A 108 30.79 10.26 -3.92
N GLY A 109 31.89 10.81 -3.39
CA GLY A 109 32.56 11.99 -3.94
C GLY A 109 32.94 13.04 -2.88
N PRO A 110 33.56 14.15 -3.31
CA PRO A 110 33.95 15.24 -2.43
C PRO A 110 32.77 16.14 -2.05
N TYR A 111 32.69 16.50 -0.78
CA TYR A 111 31.72 17.43 -0.23
C TYR A 111 32.44 18.58 0.48
N THR A 112 32.00 19.81 0.25
CA THR A 112 32.52 20.98 0.95
C THR A 112 31.39 21.76 1.58
N PHE A 113 31.53 22.05 2.88
CA PHE A 113 30.55 22.79 3.67
C PHE A 113 31.03 24.21 3.90
N TYR A 114 30.10 25.15 3.82
CA TYR A 114 30.33 26.58 3.96
C TYR A 114 29.35 27.19 4.96
N ALA A 115 29.78 28.15 5.77
CA ALA A 115 28.89 29.01 6.55
C ALA A 115 29.44 30.43 6.71
N ALA A 116 28.55 31.43 6.66
CA ALA A 116 28.89 32.85 6.82
C ALA A 116 27.70 33.62 7.40
N TYR A 117 27.95 34.63 8.23
CA TYR A 117 26.97 35.67 8.52
C TYR A 117 27.00 36.73 7.43
N VAL A 118 25.82 37.22 7.05
CA VAL A 118 25.60 38.23 6.01
C VAL A 118 24.69 39.31 6.59
N GLU A 119 24.85 40.57 6.19
CA GLU A 119 23.93 41.64 6.53
C GLU A 119 22.45 41.24 6.33
N GLU A 120 21.60 41.53 7.31
CA GLU A 120 20.18 41.16 7.29
C GLU A 120 19.50 41.58 5.97
N GLY A 121 18.85 40.63 5.31
CA GLY A 121 18.11 40.85 4.06
C GLY A 121 18.97 41.00 2.81
N LYS A 122 20.31 40.84 2.92
CA LYS A 122 21.21 40.81 1.77
C LYS A 122 21.48 39.38 1.31
N ASN A 123 21.66 39.21 0.00
CA ASN A 123 22.02 37.95 -0.60
C ASN A 123 23.53 37.90 -0.90
N PRO A 124 24.29 36.97 -0.30
CA PRO A 124 25.74 36.91 -0.48
C PRO A 124 26.18 36.58 -1.91
N ILE A 125 25.25 36.11 -2.76
CA ILE A 125 25.49 35.66 -4.13
C ILE A 125 25.22 36.75 -5.15
N THR A 126 24.13 37.49 -4.97
CA THR A 126 23.63 38.44 -5.98
C THR A 126 23.95 39.89 -5.67
N ASP A 127 24.18 40.22 -4.40
CA ASP A 127 24.34 41.61 -3.98
C ASP A 127 25.83 42.02 -4.01
N ASP A 128 26.10 43.23 -4.51
CA ASP A 128 27.42 43.77 -4.86
C ASP A 128 28.41 43.92 -3.67
N ASP A 129 29.63 44.37 -3.95
CA ASP A 129 30.83 44.48 -3.09
C ASP A 129 30.67 45.33 -1.79
N GLY A 130 29.48 45.78 -1.44
CA GLY A 130 29.17 46.59 -0.24
C GLY A 130 28.46 45.85 0.90
N VAL A 131 28.19 44.55 0.76
CA VAL A 131 27.47 43.75 1.77
C VAL A 131 28.39 43.31 2.91
N TYR A 132 27.99 43.56 4.16
CA TYR A 132 28.74 43.10 5.33
C TYR A 132 28.68 41.56 5.46
N ARG A 133 29.84 40.95 5.75
CA ARG A 133 30.00 39.50 5.91
C ARG A 133 30.98 39.16 7.06
N SER A 134 30.77 38.04 7.75
CA SER A 134 31.75 37.49 8.71
C SER A 134 32.90 36.76 8.01
N ASN A 135 33.73 36.05 8.77
CA ASN A 135 34.59 35.01 8.20
C ASN A 135 33.74 33.92 7.52
N LEU A 136 34.31 33.30 6.48
CA LEU A 136 33.75 32.11 5.85
C LEU A 136 34.28 30.88 6.58
N ALA A 137 33.41 30.17 7.31
CA ALA A 137 33.72 28.84 7.82
C ALA A 137 33.66 27.84 6.67
N GLN A 138 34.68 26.99 6.55
CA GLN A 138 34.73 25.95 5.52
C GLN A 138 35.35 24.65 6.07
N VAL A 139 34.76 23.51 5.72
CA VAL A 139 35.34 22.18 5.95
C VAL A 139 35.00 21.26 4.78
N SER A 140 35.82 20.25 4.51
CA SER A 140 35.59 19.30 3.41
C SER A 140 35.83 17.86 3.86
N THR A 141 35.13 16.94 3.22
CA THR A 141 35.30 15.49 3.39
C THR A 141 34.97 14.76 2.09
N THR A 142 35.35 13.49 1.99
CA THR A 142 35.01 12.62 0.86
C THR A 142 34.15 11.46 1.35
N LEU A 143 33.03 11.20 0.68
CA LEU A 143 32.23 10.01 0.93
C LEU A 143 32.67 8.90 -0.05
N SER A 144 32.77 7.67 0.44
CA SER A 144 33.19 6.50 -0.34
C SER A 144 32.14 5.41 -0.30
N ASP A 145 31.83 4.83 -1.46
CA ASP A 145 30.96 3.64 -1.57
C ASP A 145 31.68 2.35 -1.11
N GLU A 146 32.98 2.40 -0.83
CA GLU A 146 33.73 1.24 -0.34
C GLU A 146 33.49 1.05 1.17
N PRO A 147 33.15 -0.17 1.65
CA PRO A 147 33.00 -0.43 3.08
C PRO A 147 34.33 -0.25 3.83
N PRO A 148 34.30 0.13 5.12
CA PRO A 148 35.52 0.41 5.88
C PRO A 148 36.36 -0.86 6.04
N LEU A 149 37.70 -0.70 5.96
CA LEU A 149 38.67 -1.80 6.11
C LEU A 149 38.62 -2.49 7.50
N ILE A 150 37.95 -1.87 8.46
CA ILE A 150 37.68 -2.39 9.80
C ILE A 150 36.17 -2.23 10.06
N PRO A 151 35.45 -3.27 10.54
CA PRO A 151 34.05 -3.12 10.92
C PRO A 151 33.95 -2.08 12.05
N VAL A 152 33.19 -1.03 11.79
CA VAL A 152 33.02 0.11 12.69
C VAL A 152 32.06 -0.33 13.81
N VAL A 153 32.41 -0.01 15.05
CA VAL A 153 31.53 -0.22 16.21
C VAL A 153 30.28 0.61 15.98
N ASP A 154 29.11 -0.06 16.08
CA ASP A 154 27.77 0.50 15.90
C ASP A 154 27.70 1.98 16.30
N CYS A 155 27.22 2.83 15.38
CA CYS A 155 26.70 4.13 15.74
C CYS A 155 25.63 3.95 16.84
N ILE A 156 25.39 4.96 17.66
CA ILE A 156 24.22 4.99 18.55
C ILE A 156 23.01 4.50 17.73
N SER A 157 22.30 3.48 18.24
CA SER A 157 21.17 2.88 17.55
C SER A 157 20.00 3.86 17.55
N VAL A 158 20.05 4.85 16.67
CA VAL A 158 18.96 5.81 16.48
C VAL A 158 17.78 5.03 15.91
N LEU A 159 16.65 5.11 16.59
CA LEU A 159 15.44 4.40 16.17
C LEU A 159 15.00 4.88 14.78
N PRO A 160 14.58 3.97 13.89
CA PRO A 160 14.14 4.36 12.56
C PRO A 160 12.86 5.20 12.62
N ALA A 161 12.60 5.97 11.56
CA ALA A 161 11.42 6.80 11.48
C ALA A 161 10.13 5.97 11.58
N PRO A 162 9.12 6.41 12.38
CA PRO A 162 7.79 5.82 12.33
C PRO A 162 7.24 5.87 10.91
N LYS A 163 6.84 4.71 10.38
CA LYS A 163 6.33 4.57 9.01
C LYS A 163 4.83 4.81 8.95
N SER A 164 4.37 5.14 7.75
CA SER A 164 2.95 5.31 7.43
C SER A 164 2.20 6.25 8.38
N PRO A 165 2.73 7.44 8.76
CA PRO A 165 1.97 8.37 9.57
C PRO A 165 0.71 8.81 8.82
N VAL A 166 -0.42 8.87 9.51
CA VAL A 166 -1.71 9.36 8.99
C VAL A 166 -2.29 10.37 9.96
N ALA A 167 -2.86 11.46 9.44
CA ALA A 167 -3.57 12.48 10.23
C ALA A 167 -5.01 12.63 9.72
N GLU A 168 -5.98 12.22 10.54
CA GLU A 168 -7.41 12.25 10.21
C GLU A 168 -8.09 13.43 10.90
N ALA A 169 -8.66 14.37 10.13
CA ALA A 169 -9.27 15.60 10.66
C ALA A 169 -10.72 15.41 11.10
N GLY A 170 -11.05 15.77 12.35
CA GLY A 170 -12.41 15.85 12.89
C GLY A 170 -12.90 17.30 13.10
N ASP A 171 -14.04 17.45 13.77
CA ASP A 171 -14.52 18.76 14.26
C ASP A 171 -13.69 19.18 15.48
N THR A 172 -12.90 20.25 15.33
CA THR A 172 -11.95 20.74 16.34
C THR A 172 -10.92 19.71 16.80
N SER A 173 -10.63 18.67 16.01
CA SER A 173 -9.64 17.65 16.38
C SER A 173 -8.91 17.04 15.18
N VAL A 174 -7.79 16.38 15.44
CA VAL A 174 -7.08 15.50 14.50
C VAL A 174 -6.61 14.26 15.24
N VAL A 175 -6.85 13.06 14.67
CA VAL A 175 -6.29 11.81 15.17
C VAL A 175 -5.09 11.42 14.31
N LEU A 176 -3.95 11.24 14.96
CA LEU A 176 -2.72 10.74 14.36
C LEU A 176 -2.54 9.26 14.63
N SER A 177 -2.03 8.50 13.66
CA SER A 177 -1.63 7.10 13.80
C SER A 177 -0.35 6.80 13.01
N TRP A 178 0.44 5.83 13.45
CA TRP A 178 1.71 5.41 12.83
C TRP A 178 2.03 3.94 13.10
N GLU A 179 2.98 3.37 12.37
CA GLU A 179 3.48 2.02 12.64
C GLU A 179 4.44 1.99 13.85
N PRO A 180 4.40 0.94 14.70
CA PRO A 180 5.31 0.80 15.83
C PRO A 180 6.76 0.63 15.37
N VAL A 181 7.68 1.33 16.04
CA VAL A 181 9.12 1.24 15.84
C VAL A 181 9.72 0.26 16.86
N THR A 182 10.42 -0.76 16.37
CA THR A 182 11.13 -1.73 17.23
C THR A 182 12.22 -1.02 18.02
N GLY A 183 12.22 -1.19 19.35
CA GLY A 183 13.15 -0.53 20.26
C GLY A 183 12.66 0.82 20.83
N ALA A 184 11.50 1.31 20.37
CA ALA A 184 10.89 2.52 20.92
C ALA A 184 10.19 2.26 22.25
N ASP A 185 10.49 3.09 23.24
CA ASP A 185 9.78 3.18 24.54
C ASP A 185 8.63 4.18 24.48
N SER A 186 8.82 5.30 23.77
CA SER A 186 7.81 6.35 23.63
C SER A 186 7.90 7.06 22.28
N TYR A 187 6.95 7.95 22.01
CA TYR A 187 6.92 8.77 20.79
C TYR A 187 6.66 10.22 21.13
N VAL A 188 7.35 11.13 20.45
CA VAL A 188 7.08 12.57 20.47
C VAL A 188 6.33 12.95 19.21
N ILE A 189 5.14 13.53 19.37
CA ILE A 189 4.33 14.08 18.29
C ILE A 189 4.53 15.58 18.29
N SER A 190 4.87 16.12 17.13
CA SER A 190 5.15 17.53 16.91
C SER A 190 4.18 18.12 15.90
N TRP A 191 3.69 19.34 16.12
CA TRP A 191 2.76 19.99 15.17
C TRP A 191 2.89 21.52 15.04
N GLN A 192 2.34 22.05 13.94
CA GLN A 192 2.35 23.48 13.59
C GLN A 192 1.11 23.91 12.78
N THR A 193 0.82 25.22 12.73
CA THR A 193 -0.39 25.79 12.10
C THR A 193 -0.14 26.78 10.95
N SER A 194 1.08 26.93 10.41
CA SER A 194 1.30 27.81 9.24
C SER A 194 2.56 27.48 8.45
N THR A 195 2.58 27.84 7.17
CA THR A 195 3.72 27.84 6.24
C THR A 195 4.58 29.12 6.30
N SER A 196 4.37 30.01 7.27
CA SER A 196 5.14 31.26 7.36
C SER A 196 6.44 31.10 8.15
N LEU A 197 7.52 31.52 7.49
CA LEU A 197 8.93 31.44 7.86
C LEU A 197 9.37 32.25 9.09
N VAL A 198 8.49 32.79 9.92
CA VAL A 198 8.91 33.71 11.00
C VAL A 198 8.17 33.41 12.30
N LYS A 199 8.93 32.84 13.26
CA LYS A 199 8.67 32.58 14.69
C LYS A 199 7.86 31.33 15.09
N PHE A 200 8.64 30.37 15.62
CA PHE A 200 8.38 29.31 16.63
C PHE A 200 7.16 29.46 17.57
N PRO A 201 6.61 28.37 18.17
CA PRO A 201 7.22 27.04 18.38
C PRO A 201 6.47 25.85 17.73
N VAL A 202 7.23 24.80 17.41
CA VAL A 202 6.70 23.44 17.20
C VAL A 202 6.18 22.98 18.57
N LYS A 203 4.89 22.68 18.66
CA LYS A 203 4.31 22.14 19.89
C LYS A 203 4.56 20.64 19.90
N THR A 204 4.95 20.10 21.05
CA THR A 204 5.25 18.67 21.21
C THR A 204 4.44 18.04 22.33
N ILE A 205 4.19 16.74 22.19
CA ILE A 205 3.65 15.90 23.25
C ILE A 205 4.26 14.50 23.17
N SER A 206 4.55 13.90 24.32
CA SER A 206 5.04 12.53 24.39
C SER A 206 3.92 11.56 24.72
N VAL A 207 3.83 10.45 23.99
CA VAL A 207 2.94 9.32 24.28
C VAL A 207 3.76 8.06 24.49
N ARG A 208 3.35 7.22 25.43
CA ARG A 208 4.02 5.96 25.75
C ARG A 208 3.12 4.78 25.41
N ASP A 209 3.70 3.70 24.91
CA ASP A 209 2.99 2.46 24.56
C ASP A 209 1.76 2.68 23.65
N ALA A 210 1.82 3.71 22.79
CA ALA A 210 0.72 4.09 21.90
C ALA A 210 1.27 4.42 20.50
N THR A 211 0.58 3.92 19.48
CA THR A 211 0.85 4.22 18.06
C THR A 211 -0.20 5.15 17.47
N SER A 212 -0.87 5.94 18.33
CA SER A 212 -1.86 6.93 17.94
C SER A 212 -1.98 8.05 18.97
N TYR A 213 -2.36 9.25 18.52
CA TYR A 213 -2.57 10.43 19.37
C TYR A 213 -3.78 11.26 18.91
N SER A 214 -4.65 11.68 19.83
CA SER A 214 -5.77 12.60 19.53
C SER A 214 -5.37 14.03 19.92
N HIS A 215 -5.33 14.93 18.95
CA HIS A 215 -5.09 16.34 19.16
C HIS A 215 -6.43 17.08 19.08
N ASP A 216 -6.97 17.45 20.24
CA ASP A 216 -8.28 18.10 20.39
C ASP A 216 -8.15 19.63 20.51
N ASP A 217 -9.28 20.33 20.66
CA ASP A 217 -9.39 21.79 20.86
C ASP A 217 -8.75 22.63 19.71
N LEU A 218 -8.83 22.13 18.48
CA LEU A 218 -8.30 22.76 17.28
C LEU A 218 -9.27 23.76 16.64
N VAL A 219 -8.71 24.68 15.87
CA VAL A 219 -9.48 25.66 15.11
C VAL A 219 -9.89 25.07 13.78
N ASN A 220 -11.19 25.03 13.51
CA ASN A 220 -11.68 24.59 12.21
C ASN A 220 -11.30 25.57 11.09
N GLY A 221 -10.95 25.02 9.92
CA GLY A 221 -10.44 25.75 8.76
C GLY A 221 -8.94 26.04 8.83
N GLN A 222 -8.27 25.75 9.94
CA GLN A 222 -6.83 25.91 10.11
C GLN A 222 -6.11 24.61 9.70
N GLU A 223 -5.10 24.69 8.83
CA GLU A 223 -4.24 23.55 8.54
C GLU A 223 -3.24 23.31 9.67
N TYR A 224 -3.10 22.05 10.07
CA TYR A 224 -2.13 21.56 11.02
C TYR A 224 -1.19 20.57 10.32
N SER A 225 0.11 20.76 10.43
CA SER A 225 1.13 19.78 9.97
C SER A 225 1.71 19.05 11.17
N TYR A 226 1.93 17.75 11.04
CA TYR A 226 2.41 16.88 12.11
C TYR A 226 3.55 15.96 11.66
N PHE A 227 4.41 15.59 12.60
CA PHE A 227 5.37 14.48 12.45
C PHE A 227 5.60 13.79 13.81
N VAL A 228 6.12 12.56 13.75
CA VAL A 228 6.33 11.70 14.93
C VAL A 228 7.79 11.25 14.98
N ILE A 229 8.40 11.29 16.17
CA ILE A 229 9.73 10.76 16.46
C ILE A 229 9.59 9.65 17.50
N ALA A 230 10.27 8.52 17.30
CA ALA A 230 10.38 7.45 18.31
C ALA A 230 11.50 7.77 19.30
N LEU A 231 11.32 7.44 20.58
CA LEU A 231 12.33 7.60 21.63
C LEU A 231 12.66 6.24 22.22
N ASP A 232 13.93 5.99 22.47
CA ASP A 232 14.39 4.77 23.14
C ASP A 232 14.15 4.81 24.66
N THR A 233 14.57 3.76 25.36
CA THR A 233 14.42 3.63 26.81
C THR A 233 15.24 4.66 27.61
N GLU A 234 16.22 5.30 26.98
CA GLU A 234 17.05 6.36 27.57
C GLU A 234 16.51 7.76 27.24
N GLY A 235 15.45 7.85 26.42
CA GLY A 235 14.82 9.09 25.98
C GLY A 235 15.53 9.75 24.81
N VAL A 236 16.35 9.02 24.05
CA VAL A 236 17.05 9.53 22.87
C VAL A 236 16.11 9.52 21.66
N GLU A 237 16.04 10.65 20.95
CA GLU A 237 15.18 10.84 19.78
C GLU A 237 15.72 10.09 18.54
N GLY A 238 14.82 9.39 17.86
CA GLY A 238 15.01 8.69 16.59
C GLY A 238 14.91 9.59 15.36
N VAL A 239 14.86 8.98 14.17
CA VAL A 239 14.59 9.71 12.92
C VAL A 239 13.13 10.17 12.88
N SER A 240 12.86 11.38 12.38
CA SER A 240 11.49 11.89 12.22
C SER A 240 10.72 11.21 11.09
N SER A 241 9.41 10.98 11.29
CA SER A 241 8.52 10.52 10.23
C SER A 241 8.37 11.56 9.11
N THR A 242 7.85 11.14 7.95
CA THR A 242 7.33 12.08 6.96
C THR A 242 6.24 12.96 7.58
N THR A 243 6.11 14.20 7.12
CA THR A 243 5.07 15.12 7.59
C THR A 243 3.71 14.76 7.00
N VAL A 244 2.67 14.84 7.81
CA VAL A 244 1.26 14.74 7.38
C VAL A 244 0.48 15.99 7.75
N THR A 245 -0.53 16.34 6.97
CA THR A 245 -1.34 17.54 7.16
C THR A 245 -2.81 17.22 7.33
N ALA A 246 -3.50 17.98 8.17
CA ALA A 246 -4.92 17.85 8.41
C ALA A 246 -5.57 19.22 8.64
N ILE A 247 -6.79 19.43 8.13
CA ILE A 247 -7.57 20.66 8.32
C ILE A 247 -8.87 20.28 9.05
N PRO A 248 -8.99 20.53 10.37
CA PRO A 248 -10.25 20.36 11.11
C PRO A 248 -11.36 21.20 10.47
N LYS A 249 -12.61 20.72 10.43
CA LYS A 249 -13.74 21.45 9.79
C LYS A 249 -15.03 21.33 10.60
N VAL A 250 -15.79 22.43 10.66
CA VAL A 250 -17.13 22.45 11.27
C VAL A 250 -18.05 21.50 10.49
N GLY A 251 -18.83 20.69 11.20
CA GLY A 251 -19.76 19.72 10.59
C GLY A 251 -19.17 18.33 10.37
N LEU A 252 -17.95 18.10 10.87
CA LEU A 252 -17.30 16.79 10.99
C LEU A 252 -17.51 16.22 12.41
N THR A 253 -18.72 16.30 12.96
CA THR A 253 -18.98 15.72 14.28
C THR A 253 -18.92 14.20 14.16
N ALA A 254 -17.95 13.60 14.86
CA ALA A 254 -17.93 12.16 15.03
C ALA A 254 -19.27 11.71 15.61
N PRO A 255 -19.83 10.59 15.12
CA PRO A 255 -21.08 10.09 15.63
C PRO A 255 -20.96 9.80 17.14
N PRO A 256 -22.04 9.88 17.93
CA PRO A 256 -21.97 9.50 19.35
C PRO A 256 -21.54 8.05 19.52
N ALA A 257 -20.84 7.74 20.62
CA ALA A 257 -20.38 6.39 20.89
C ALA A 257 -21.56 5.39 20.87
N PRO A 258 -21.46 4.26 20.15
CA PRO A 258 -22.51 3.26 20.16
C PRO A 258 -22.74 2.70 21.57
N LYS A 259 -23.99 2.38 21.88
CA LYS A 259 -24.34 1.70 23.13
C LYS A 259 -24.43 0.20 22.87
N VAL A 260 -23.54 -0.60 23.47
CA VAL A 260 -23.62 -2.06 23.40
C VAL A 260 -24.95 -2.55 23.98
N LEU A 261 -25.61 -3.47 23.27
CA LEU A 261 -26.87 -4.08 23.70
C LEU A 261 -26.65 -5.49 24.21
N SER A 262 -25.94 -6.35 23.47
CA SER A 262 -25.66 -7.72 23.90
C SER A 262 -24.49 -8.35 23.15
N ALA A 263 -23.82 -9.30 23.80
CA ALA A 263 -22.92 -10.27 23.18
C ALA A 263 -23.40 -11.67 23.59
N LYS A 264 -24.15 -12.33 22.70
CA LYS A 264 -24.72 -13.66 22.97
C LYS A 264 -23.77 -14.74 22.45
N ALA A 265 -23.18 -15.49 23.37
CA ALA A 265 -22.39 -16.67 23.04
C ALA A 265 -23.27 -17.78 22.46
N GLY A 266 -22.77 -18.45 21.43
CA GLY A 266 -23.26 -19.73 20.92
C GLY A 266 -22.09 -20.65 20.64
N ASP A 267 -22.35 -21.80 20.01
CA ASP A 267 -21.31 -22.76 19.68
C ASP A 267 -20.36 -22.21 18.61
N GLY A 268 -19.11 -21.98 19.01
CA GLY A 268 -18.06 -21.41 18.16
C GLY A 268 -18.34 -19.99 17.65
N GLN A 269 -19.25 -19.25 18.30
CA GLN A 269 -19.63 -17.92 17.84
C GLN A 269 -20.09 -16.96 18.95
N VAL A 270 -20.02 -15.66 18.67
CA VAL A 270 -20.66 -14.60 19.46
C VAL A 270 -21.46 -13.71 18.52
N VAL A 271 -22.74 -13.50 18.85
CA VAL A 271 -23.57 -12.47 18.20
C VAL A 271 -23.49 -11.19 19.04
N PHE A 272 -22.73 -10.22 18.55
CA PHE A 272 -22.53 -8.91 19.15
C PHE A 272 -23.48 -7.88 18.52
N THR A 273 -24.15 -7.08 19.34
CA THR A 273 -25.17 -6.11 18.92
C THR A 273 -25.06 -4.81 19.71
N TRP A 274 -25.32 -3.69 19.04
CA TRP A 274 -25.31 -2.36 19.63
C TRP A 274 -26.47 -1.52 19.09
N LYS A 275 -26.73 -0.39 19.74
CA LYS A 275 -27.76 0.56 19.32
C LYS A 275 -27.27 1.34 18.10
N GLU A 276 -28.16 1.53 17.13
CA GLU A 276 -27.92 2.38 15.97
C GLU A 276 -27.59 3.82 16.38
N VAL A 277 -26.65 4.40 15.65
CA VAL A 277 -26.21 5.79 15.74
C VAL A 277 -26.61 6.49 14.45
N LYS A 278 -27.49 7.49 14.56
CA LYS A 278 -28.19 8.16 13.43
C LYS A 278 -27.27 8.73 12.35
N GLU A 279 -26.04 9.10 12.72
CA GLU A 279 -25.05 9.72 11.82
C GLU A 279 -24.00 8.73 11.30
N ALA A 280 -24.09 7.46 11.70
CA ALA A 280 -23.15 6.42 11.29
C ALA A 280 -23.55 5.79 9.95
N VAL A 281 -22.62 5.75 9.00
CA VAL A 281 -22.75 4.97 7.75
C VAL A 281 -22.11 3.59 7.87
N SER A 282 -21.20 3.41 8.83
CA SER A 282 -20.59 2.13 9.17
C SER A 282 -20.17 2.10 10.64
N TYR A 283 -19.70 0.94 11.11
CA TYR A 283 -19.20 0.71 12.46
C TYR A 283 -17.94 -0.13 12.38
N THR A 284 -16.93 0.23 13.16
CA THR A 284 -15.75 -0.60 13.36
C THR A 284 -15.91 -1.37 14.66
N VAL A 285 -16.10 -2.69 14.55
CA VAL A 285 -16.19 -3.61 15.68
C VAL A 285 -14.80 -4.09 16.03
N TYR A 286 -14.46 -4.03 17.30
CA TYR A 286 -13.21 -4.52 17.85
C TYR A 286 -13.48 -5.71 18.75
N TRP A 287 -12.55 -6.66 18.76
CA TRP A 287 -12.54 -7.73 19.74
C TRP A 287 -11.14 -8.08 20.16
N GLN A 288 -11.04 -8.64 21.36
CA GLN A 288 -9.80 -9.15 21.91
C GLN A 288 -10.06 -10.52 22.54
N LYS A 289 -9.34 -11.53 22.06
CA LYS A 289 -9.24 -12.83 22.74
C LYS A 289 -8.46 -12.64 24.05
N ALA A 290 -8.84 -13.33 25.13
CA ALA A 290 -8.09 -13.26 26.38
C ALA A 290 -6.57 -13.51 26.17
N GLY A 291 -5.74 -12.53 26.49
CA GLY A 291 -4.27 -12.57 26.30
C GLY A 291 -3.79 -12.40 24.84
N GLY A 292 -4.68 -12.08 23.90
CA GLY A 292 -4.37 -11.88 22.49
C GLY A 292 -4.33 -10.40 22.07
N ALA A 293 -3.95 -10.17 20.80
CA ALA A 293 -3.99 -8.86 20.17
C ALA A 293 -5.44 -8.38 19.96
N VAL A 294 -5.59 -7.07 19.82
CA VAL A 294 -6.87 -6.46 19.44
C VAL A 294 -7.03 -6.57 17.93
N GLU A 295 -8.16 -7.10 17.49
CA GLU A 295 -8.55 -7.21 16.10
C GLU A 295 -9.78 -6.33 15.82
N SER A 296 -10.05 -6.04 14.55
CA SER A 296 -11.21 -5.22 14.17
C SER A 296 -11.78 -5.54 12.80
N ARG A 297 -13.04 -5.18 12.58
CA ARG A 297 -13.75 -5.29 11.29
C ARG A 297 -14.79 -4.17 11.13
N SER A 298 -14.84 -3.59 9.95
CA SER A 298 -15.88 -2.64 9.56
C SER A 298 -17.16 -3.36 9.10
N VAL A 299 -18.32 -2.89 9.57
CA VAL A 299 -19.64 -3.41 9.23
C VAL A 299 -20.63 -2.26 9.02
N SER A 300 -21.63 -2.43 8.15
CA SER A 300 -22.64 -1.39 7.89
C SER A 300 -23.88 -1.49 8.80
N GLY A 301 -24.08 -2.64 9.45
CA GLY A 301 -25.23 -2.88 10.34
C GLY A 301 -24.89 -2.76 11.83
N THR A 302 -25.90 -2.92 12.69
CA THR A 302 -25.79 -2.84 14.16
C THR A 302 -25.61 -4.20 14.85
N LYS A 303 -25.21 -5.21 14.05
CA LYS A 303 -25.01 -6.59 14.46
C LYS A 303 -23.75 -7.14 13.80
N PHE A 304 -22.89 -7.75 14.60
CA PHE A 304 -21.73 -8.50 14.15
C PHE A 304 -21.80 -9.93 14.69
N THR A 305 -21.71 -10.92 13.80
CA THR A 305 -21.66 -12.33 14.19
C THR A 305 -20.23 -12.81 14.02
N HIS A 306 -19.50 -12.88 15.12
CA HIS A 306 -18.15 -13.40 15.14
C HIS A 306 -18.21 -14.93 15.20
N ARG A 307 -17.79 -15.61 14.14
CA ARG A 307 -17.80 -17.08 14.01
C ARG A 307 -16.37 -17.61 14.03
N GLY A 308 -16.21 -18.92 14.21
CA GLY A 308 -14.89 -19.56 14.24
C GLY A 308 -14.16 -19.36 15.58
N LEU A 309 -14.91 -19.03 16.64
CA LEU A 309 -14.35 -18.83 17.95
C LEU A 309 -14.12 -20.17 18.65
N LEU A 310 -13.11 -20.21 19.52
CA LEU A 310 -12.85 -21.38 20.36
C LEU A 310 -13.81 -21.40 21.55
N ASN A 311 -14.57 -22.48 21.70
CA ASN A 311 -15.41 -22.68 22.88
C ASN A 311 -14.56 -22.72 24.16
N GLY A 312 -15.08 -22.11 25.22
CA GLY A 312 -14.38 -21.98 26.51
C GLY A 312 -13.37 -20.82 26.57
N ILE A 313 -13.11 -20.11 25.47
CA ILE A 313 -12.24 -18.92 25.46
C ILE A 313 -13.08 -17.64 25.51
N SER A 314 -12.70 -16.70 26.38
CA SER A 314 -13.38 -15.41 26.50
C SER A 314 -12.89 -14.41 25.45
N TYR A 315 -13.85 -13.70 24.86
CA TYR A 315 -13.63 -12.62 23.90
C TYR A 315 -14.31 -11.35 24.38
N THR A 316 -13.57 -10.24 24.42
CA THR A 316 -14.07 -8.92 24.82
C THR A 316 -14.32 -8.07 23.59
N TYR A 317 -15.51 -7.51 23.44
CA TYR A 317 -15.96 -6.74 22.26
C TYR A 317 -16.27 -5.29 22.61
N TRP A 318 -15.97 -4.37 21.70
CA TRP A 318 -16.44 -2.99 21.71
C TRP A 318 -16.59 -2.48 20.28
N VAL A 319 -17.21 -1.32 20.08
CA VAL A 319 -17.52 -0.80 18.74
C VAL A 319 -17.41 0.72 18.68
N LYS A 320 -17.00 1.23 17.52
CA LYS A 320 -17.08 2.64 17.14
C LYS A 320 -18.02 2.80 15.97
N ALA A 321 -18.81 3.87 15.94
CA ALA A 321 -19.57 4.30 14.77
C ALA A 321 -18.68 5.13 13.85
N VAL A 322 -18.92 5.11 12.54
CA VAL A 322 -18.19 5.89 11.53
C VAL A 322 -19.20 6.62 10.65
N ASN A 323 -19.08 7.94 10.47
CA ASN A 323 -20.03 8.73 9.67
C ASN A 323 -19.66 8.78 8.18
N ALA A 324 -20.49 9.44 7.37
CA ALA A 324 -20.34 9.53 5.91
C ALA A 324 -19.01 10.17 5.45
N THR A 325 -18.34 10.90 6.33
CA THR A 325 -17.04 11.52 6.06
C THR A 325 -15.86 10.66 6.53
N GLY A 326 -16.12 9.43 7.01
CA GLY A 326 -15.11 8.49 7.49
C GLY A 326 -14.70 8.67 8.96
N LEU A 327 -15.41 9.48 9.75
CA LEU A 327 -14.97 9.82 11.12
C LEU A 327 -15.51 8.87 12.18
N PRO A 328 -14.63 8.26 13.02
CA PRO A 328 -15.04 7.32 14.05
C PRO A 328 -15.46 8.00 15.37
N SER A 329 -16.44 7.43 16.07
CA SER A 329 -16.86 7.80 17.42
C SER A 329 -15.82 7.41 18.48
N ARG A 330 -16.02 7.87 19.73
CA ARG A 330 -15.43 7.21 20.91
C ARG A 330 -15.87 5.74 20.97
N SER A 331 -15.03 4.88 21.56
CA SER A 331 -15.39 3.47 21.77
C SER A 331 -16.62 3.33 22.66
N SER A 332 -17.47 2.36 22.36
CA SER A 332 -18.48 1.89 23.29
C SER A 332 -17.84 1.34 24.58
N GLY A 333 -18.64 1.13 25.62
CA GLY A 333 -18.26 0.20 26.68
C GLY A 333 -17.97 -1.19 26.10
N SER A 334 -17.11 -1.96 26.77
CA SER A 334 -16.79 -3.33 26.36
C SER A 334 -17.73 -4.35 27.00
N ILE A 335 -17.90 -5.50 26.34
CA ILE A 335 -18.63 -6.65 26.87
C ILE A 335 -17.88 -7.94 26.55
N THR A 336 -17.82 -8.87 27.51
CA THR A 336 -17.14 -10.16 27.34
C THR A 336 -18.15 -11.28 27.14
N ALA A 337 -17.86 -12.20 26.22
CA ALA A 337 -18.63 -13.41 25.98
C ALA A 337 -17.71 -14.61 25.77
N THR A 338 -18.14 -15.79 26.23
CA THR A 338 -17.42 -17.05 26.14
C THR A 338 -18.27 -18.05 25.35
N PRO A 339 -17.96 -18.34 24.08
CA PRO A 339 -18.61 -19.39 23.29
C PRO A 339 -18.63 -20.73 24.02
N GLN A 340 -19.73 -21.46 23.89
CA GLN A 340 -19.91 -22.78 24.49
C GLN A 340 -20.65 -23.69 23.51
N ALA A 341 -20.27 -24.97 23.49
CA ALA A 341 -20.94 -25.98 22.68
C ALA A 341 -22.42 -26.09 23.06
N VAL A 342 -23.32 -26.23 22.07
CA VAL A 342 -24.73 -26.50 22.37
C VAL A 342 -24.85 -27.92 22.89
N VAL A 343 -25.26 -28.09 24.15
CA VAL A 343 -25.59 -29.40 24.71
C VAL A 343 -26.97 -29.81 24.14
N PRO A 344 -27.09 -30.92 23.40
CA PRO A 344 -28.39 -31.35 22.87
C PRO A 344 -29.33 -31.80 24.00
N PRO A 345 -30.63 -31.46 23.96
CA PRO A 345 -31.63 -32.08 24.85
C PRO A 345 -31.80 -33.57 24.53
N PRO A 346 -32.13 -34.44 25.50
CA PRO A 346 -32.30 -35.88 25.27
C PRO A 346 -33.50 -36.18 24.36
N ALA A 347 -33.30 -37.07 23.40
CA ALA A 347 -34.24 -37.39 22.31
C ALA A 347 -35.38 -38.33 22.73
N ILE A 348 -36.57 -38.09 22.18
CA ILE A 348 -37.72 -39.02 22.15
C ILE A 348 -38.16 -39.15 20.67
N GLU A 349 -38.39 -40.39 20.22
CA GLU A 349 -38.84 -40.82 18.87
C GLU A 349 -40.21 -41.54 18.97
N PRO A 350 -40.96 -41.88 17.89
CA PRO A 350 -41.21 -41.22 16.59
C PRO A 350 -42.72 -41.25 16.15
N GLU A 351 -43.12 -40.56 15.06
CA GLU A 351 -43.89 -41.14 13.92
C GLU A 351 -44.23 -40.14 12.76
N ALA A 352 -43.95 -40.61 11.53
CA ALA A 352 -44.58 -40.43 10.19
C ALA A 352 -44.67 -39.08 9.40
N SER A 353 -44.21 -39.18 8.13
CA SER A 353 -43.99 -38.24 6.98
C SER A 353 -45.25 -37.75 6.20
N PRO A 354 -45.19 -36.99 5.05
CA PRO A 354 -44.08 -36.27 4.37
C PRO A 354 -44.40 -34.86 3.77
N SER A 355 -43.40 -33.96 3.66
CA SER A 355 -43.20 -32.99 2.54
C SER A 355 -41.83 -32.27 2.70
N PRO A 356 -41.17 -31.77 1.63
CA PRO A 356 -39.72 -31.70 1.56
C PRO A 356 -39.13 -30.60 2.45
N ALA A 357 -38.19 -30.98 3.31
CA ALA A 357 -37.49 -30.11 4.25
C ALA A 357 -36.22 -29.49 3.62
N PRO A 358 -35.79 -28.29 4.07
CA PRO A 358 -34.51 -27.69 3.69
C PRO A 358 -33.36 -28.56 4.22
N SER A 359 -32.33 -28.81 3.40
CA SER A 359 -31.24 -29.75 3.66
C SER A 359 -30.40 -29.37 4.89
N SER A 360 -30.29 -30.29 5.87
CA SER A 360 -29.47 -30.18 7.08
C SER A 360 -28.00 -30.59 6.89
N TYR A 361 -27.55 -30.78 5.64
CA TYR A 361 -26.20 -31.25 5.32
C TYR A 361 -25.21 -30.07 5.27
N ARG A 362 -23.95 -30.29 5.67
CA ARG A 362 -22.84 -29.33 5.49
C ARG A 362 -22.51 -29.17 4.01
N TYR A 363 -22.39 -30.27 3.28
CA TYR A 363 -22.17 -30.28 1.84
C TYR A 363 -23.38 -30.87 1.13
N THR A 364 -23.91 -30.14 0.14
CA THR A 364 -25.02 -30.60 -0.71
C THR A 364 -24.51 -30.80 -2.12
N ASP A 365 -24.53 -32.04 -2.59
CA ASP A 365 -24.29 -32.36 -3.99
C ASP A 365 -25.46 -31.84 -4.83
N ASN A 366 -25.16 -30.97 -5.78
CA ASN A 366 -26.16 -30.36 -6.67
C ASN A 366 -26.50 -31.26 -7.87
N GLY A 367 -25.87 -32.44 -7.99
CA GLY A 367 -26.11 -33.40 -9.07
C GLY A 367 -25.62 -32.94 -10.44
N ASN A 368 -24.92 -31.80 -10.50
CA ASN A 368 -24.44 -31.16 -11.72
C ASN A 368 -22.91 -31.01 -11.75
N GLY A 369 -22.19 -31.80 -10.95
CA GLY A 369 -20.74 -31.73 -10.79
C GLY A 369 -20.26 -30.67 -9.79
N THR A 370 -21.18 -30.02 -9.06
CA THR A 370 -20.86 -29.05 -8.00
C THR A 370 -21.38 -29.46 -6.64
N VAL A 371 -20.74 -28.97 -5.60
CA VAL A 371 -21.10 -29.23 -4.20
C VAL A 371 -21.21 -27.90 -3.47
N THR A 372 -22.39 -27.59 -2.95
CA THR A 372 -22.62 -26.41 -2.12
C THR A 372 -22.19 -26.69 -0.69
N ASP A 373 -21.28 -25.89 -0.17
CA ASP A 373 -21.02 -25.80 1.26
C ASP A 373 -22.05 -24.87 1.91
N ASN A 374 -23.04 -25.44 2.60
CA ASN A 374 -24.15 -24.70 3.22
C ASN A 374 -23.73 -23.86 4.44
N ARG A 375 -22.52 -24.04 4.97
CA ARG A 375 -22.02 -23.21 6.09
C ARG A 375 -21.22 -22.00 5.60
N SER A 376 -20.55 -22.08 4.44
CA SER A 376 -19.87 -20.91 3.84
C SER A 376 -20.70 -20.22 2.75
N GLY A 377 -21.65 -20.91 2.11
CA GLY A 377 -22.36 -20.45 0.91
C GLY A 377 -21.53 -20.60 -0.37
N LEU A 378 -20.35 -21.21 -0.30
CA LEU A 378 -19.47 -21.44 -1.44
C LEU A 378 -19.87 -22.70 -2.19
N ILE A 379 -19.65 -22.68 -3.50
CA ILE A 379 -19.88 -23.81 -4.39
C ILE A 379 -18.52 -24.30 -4.88
N TRP A 380 -18.23 -25.56 -4.58
CA TRP A 380 -16.98 -26.23 -4.90
C TRP A 380 -17.16 -27.19 -6.07
N LEU A 381 -16.09 -27.39 -6.84
CA LEU A 381 -16.06 -28.43 -7.85
C LEU A 381 -16.13 -29.80 -7.15
N LYS A 382 -16.98 -30.72 -7.61
CA LYS A 382 -17.16 -32.00 -6.93
C LYS A 382 -15.90 -32.87 -6.99
N ASP A 383 -15.22 -32.87 -8.12
CA ASP A 383 -13.94 -33.54 -8.33
C ASP A 383 -12.78 -32.60 -7.96
N ALA A 384 -12.12 -32.89 -6.84
CA ALA A 384 -11.06 -32.09 -6.25
C ALA A 384 -9.73 -32.17 -7.02
N ASN A 385 -9.54 -33.19 -7.84
CA ASN A 385 -8.30 -33.47 -8.56
C ASN A 385 -8.47 -33.52 -10.09
N CYS A 386 -9.56 -32.96 -10.61
CA CYS A 386 -9.80 -32.90 -12.06
C CYS A 386 -8.60 -32.35 -12.87
N PHE A 387 -7.78 -31.48 -12.24
CA PHE A 387 -6.70 -30.78 -12.92
C PHE A 387 -5.28 -31.20 -12.51
N GLY A 388 -5.10 -32.01 -11.47
CA GLY A 388 -3.77 -32.40 -10.99
C GLY A 388 -2.96 -31.24 -10.37
N LYS A 389 -1.68 -31.51 -10.13
CA LYS A 389 -0.72 -30.52 -9.62
C LYS A 389 -0.23 -29.59 -10.73
N MET A 390 -0.12 -28.31 -10.42
CA MET A 390 0.47 -27.33 -11.32
C MET A 390 1.02 -26.13 -10.55
N ASN A 391 1.71 -25.23 -11.26
CA ASN A 391 2.18 -23.99 -10.66
C ASN A 391 1.03 -23.00 -10.39
N TRP A 392 1.30 -22.04 -9.51
CA TRP A 392 0.27 -21.15 -8.99
C TRP A 392 -0.44 -20.32 -10.07
N TYR A 393 0.31 -19.86 -11.08
CA TYR A 393 -0.24 -19.09 -12.19
C TYR A 393 -1.13 -19.95 -13.08
N ALA A 394 -0.68 -21.16 -13.42
CA ALA A 394 -1.46 -22.12 -14.19
C ALA A 394 -2.73 -22.52 -13.44
N ALA A 395 -2.68 -22.69 -12.12
CA ALA A 395 -3.83 -23.01 -11.28
C ALA A 395 -4.89 -21.90 -11.31
N MET A 396 -4.47 -20.63 -11.23
CA MET A 396 -5.37 -19.48 -11.30
C MET A 396 -6.05 -19.37 -12.67
N GLU A 397 -5.27 -19.52 -13.75
CA GLU A 397 -5.78 -19.48 -15.12
C GLU A 397 -6.73 -20.66 -15.39
N ARG A 398 -6.37 -21.85 -14.91
CA ARG A 398 -7.16 -23.07 -15.14
C ARG A 398 -8.48 -23.03 -14.38
N ALA A 399 -8.51 -22.49 -13.17
CA ALA A 399 -9.75 -22.25 -12.42
C ALA A 399 -10.63 -21.26 -13.18
N ALA A 400 -10.08 -20.11 -13.59
CA ALA A 400 -10.82 -19.08 -14.30
C ALA A 400 -11.41 -19.56 -15.63
N ASN A 401 -10.82 -20.55 -16.29
CA ASN A 401 -11.30 -21.09 -17.56
C ASN A 401 -12.15 -22.35 -17.43
N LEU A 402 -12.51 -22.78 -16.21
CA LEU A 402 -13.40 -23.92 -16.01
C LEU A 402 -14.81 -23.60 -16.55
N LEU A 403 -15.32 -24.50 -17.38
CA LEU A 403 -16.60 -24.36 -18.06
C LEU A 403 -17.42 -25.65 -17.99
N ASN A 404 -18.72 -25.51 -18.25
CA ASN A 404 -19.67 -26.59 -18.39
C ASN A 404 -19.17 -27.68 -19.35
N GLY A 405 -19.39 -28.95 -18.99
CA GLY A 405 -18.94 -30.12 -19.74
C GLY A 405 -17.52 -30.58 -19.42
N ARG A 406 -16.78 -29.89 -18.54
CA ARG A 406 -15.48 -30.35 -18.01
C ARG A 406 -15.61 -30.73 -16.53
N CYS A 407 -14.77 -31.66 -16.07
CA CYS A 407 -14.74 -32.08 -14.65
C CYS A 407 -16.11 -32.54 -14.10
N GLY A 408 -16.94 -33.16 -14.94
CA GLY A 408 -18.29 -33.57 -14.57
C GLY A 408 -19.31 -32.42 -14.45
N LEU A 409 -18.94 -31.17 -14.75
CA LEU A 409 -19.85 -30.03 -14.68
C LEU A 409 -20.96 -30.12 -15.73
N SER A 410 -22.18 -29.91 -15.26
CA SER A 410 -23.40 -29.74 -16.07
C SER A 410 -24.24 -28.56 -15.56
N ASP A 411 -23.62 -27.62 -14.84
CA ASP A 411 -24.27 -26.50 -14.16
C ASP A 411 -24.41 -25.22 -15.00
N GLY A 412 -23.98 -25.27 -16.28
CA GLY A 412 -24.00 -24.10 -17.16
C GLY A 412 -22.84 -23.13 -16.94
N SER A 413 -21.83 -23.49 -16.15
CA SER A 413 -20.66 -22.64 -15.90
C SER A 413 -19.97 -22.14 -17.17
N THR A 414 -19.60 -20.87 -17.17
CA THR A 414 -18.76 -20.25 -18.20
C THR A 414 -17.42 -19.80 -17.60
N PRO A 415 -16.38 -19.59 -18.42
CA PRO A 415 -15.14 -18.99 -17.96
C PRO A 415 -15.39 -17.70 -17.17
N GLY A 416 -14.69 -17.55 -16.04
CA GLY A 416 -14.79 -16.45 -15.10
C GLY A 416 -15.66 -16.74 -13.87
N MET A 417 -16.52 -17.77 -13.93
CA MET A 417 -17.37 -18.13 -12.79
C MET A 417 -16.62 -18.86 -11.67
N TRP A 418 -15.50 -19.50 -11.99
CA TRP A 418 -14.71 -20.28 -11.05
C TRP A 418 -13.38 -19.60 -10.78
N ARG A 419 -12.87 -19.75 -9.55
CA ARG A 419 -11.58 -19.22 -9.12
C ARG A 419 -10.91 -20.17 -8.15
N LEU A 420 -9.63 -19.92 -7.87
CA LEU A 420 -9.01 -20.56 -6.70
C LEU A 420 -9.60 -19.97 -5.40
N PRO A 421 -9.72 -20.77 -4.35
CA PRO A 421 -10.13 -20.32 -3.02
C PRO A 421 -9.07 -19.41 -2.41
N THR A 422 -9.52 -18.38 -1.71
CA THR A 422 -8.65 -17.56 -0.85
C THR A 422 -8.20 -18.36 0.36
N LYS A 423 -7.21 -17.82 1.08
CA LYS A 423 -6.70 -18.43 2.31
C LYS A 423 -7.82 -18.63 3.33
N ASP A 424 -8.65 -17.60 3.54
CA ASP A 424 -9.77 -17.62 4.49
C ASP A 424 -10.85 -18.65 4.08
N GLU A 425 -11.04 -18.89 2.78
CA GLU A 425 -12.00 -19.89 2.28
C GLU A 425 -11.50 -21.32 2.47
N TRP A 426 -10.18 -21.55 2.36
CA TRP A 426 -9.57 -22.80 2.79
C TRP A 426 -9.79 -23.02 4.28
N GLU A 427 -9.49 -22.03 5.12
CA GLU A 427 -9.73 -22.12 6.57
C GLU A 427 -11.21 -22.42 6.90
N ALA A 428 -12.15 -21.89 6.12
CA ALA A 428 -13.58 -22.16 6.29
C ALA A 428 -13.99 -23.59 5.89
N MET A 429 -13.28 -24.23 4.95
CA MET A 429 -13.54 -25.60 4.49
C MET A 429 -12.93 -26.65 5.42
N ILE A 430 -11.73 -26.38 5.94
CA ILE A 430 -10.93 -27.30 6.73
C ILE A 430 -11.56 -27.55 8.11
N ASP A 431 -11.60 -28.83 8.50
CA ASP A 431 -11.97 -29.26 9.84
C ASP A 431 -10.76 -29.94 10.52
N THR A 432 -10.10 -29.17 11.37
CA THR A 432 -8.87 -29.59 12.09
C THR A 432 -9.13 -30.60 13.20
N SER A 433 -10.39 -30.95 13.48
CA SER A 433 -10.72 -32.07 14.37
C SER A 433 -10.39 -33.43 13.75
N TYR A 434 -10.31 -33.49 12.42
CA TYR A 434 -9.90 -34.65 11.65
C TYR A 434 -8.45 -34.53 11.17
N ARG A 435 -7.88 -35.63 10.67
CA ARG A 435 -6.53 -35.66 10.07
C ARG A 435 -6.51 -36.64 8.90
N SER A 436 -5.99 -36.20 7.76
CA SER A 436 -5.79 -37.04 6.56
C SER A 436 -7.07 -37.74 6.03
N PRO A 437 -8.01 -37.00 5.43
CA PRO A 437 -8.00 -35.56 5.20
C PRO A 437 -8.66 -34.76 6.34
N THR A 438 -8.30 -33.49 6.43
CA THR A 438 -8.90 -32.50 7.34
C THR A 438 -10.21 -31.94 6.79
N LEU A 439 -11.12 -32.84 6.39
CA LEU A 439 -12.44 -32.54 5.84
C LEU A 439 -13.51 -33.36 6.55
N SER A 440 -14.66 -32.75 6.78
CA SER A 440 -15.86 -33.44 7.26
C SER A 440 -16.66 -34.05 6.11
N ASN A 441 -17.49 -35.04 6.42
CA ASN A 441 -18.41 -35.68 5.50
C ASN A 441 -19.58 -34.74 5.10
N ALA A 442 -20.45 -35.16 4.19
CA ALA A 442 -21.56 -34.37 3.67
C ALA A 442 -22.49 -33.86 4.77
N ALA A 443 -22.73 -34.66 5.82
CA ALA A 443 -23.53 -34.27 6.98
C ALA A 443 -22.81 -33.30 7.93
N GLY A 444 -21.49 -33.17 7.84
CA GLY A 444 -20.67 -32.38 8.76
C GLY A 444 -20.51 -33.01 10.15
N THR A 445 -20.74 -34.33 10.27
CA THR A 445 -20.79 -35.04 11.56
C THR A 445 -19.68 -36.07 11.74
N ALA A 446 -18.97 -36.43 10.67
CA ALA A 446 -17.87 -37.39 10.68
C ALA A 446 -16.77 -36.94 9.70
N GLN A 447 -15.63 -37.63 9.71
CA GLN A 447 -14.56 -37.39 8.74
C GLN A 447 -15.02 -37.79 7.33
N TRP A 448 -14.57 -37.04 6.32
CA TRP A 448 -14.84 -37.35 4.92
C TRP A 448 -14.23 -38.69 4.51
N THR A 449 -14.92 -39.38 3.60
CA THR A 449 -14.47 -40.58 2.90
C THR A 449 -14.71 -40.43 1.40
N GLU A 450 -13.86 -41.04 0.57
CA GLU A 450 -13.98 -41.01 -0.90
C GLU A 450 -15.41 -41.33 -1.37
N GLY A 451 -15.95 -40.50 -2.25
CA GLY A 451 -17.30 -40.67 -2.81
C GLY A 451 -18.45 -40.06 -2.00
N ASP A 452 -18.19 -39.46 -0.84
CA ASP A 452 -19.22 -38.82 0.00
C ASP A 452 -19.63 -37.44 -0.54
N ALA A 453 -19.07 -36.33 -0.02
CA ALA A 453 -19.35 -34.99 -0.54
C ALA A 453 -18.57 -34.69 -1.84
N PHE A 454 -17.31 -35.11 -1.88
CA PHE A 454 -16.34 -34.80 -2.92
C PHE A 454 -15.70 -36.07 -3.48
N LEU A 455 -15.11 -35.96 -4.67
CA LEU A 455 -14.39 -37.01 -5.39
C LEU A 455 -12.91 -36.66 -5.52
N ASP A 456 -12.07 -37.69 -5.54
CA ASP A 456 -10.63 -37.63 -5.81
C ASP A 456 -9.91 -36.57 -4.93
N VAL A 457 -10.21 -36.54 -3.64
CA VAL A 457 -9.53 -35.62 -2.71
C VAL A 457 -8.15 -36.17 -2.36
N GLU A 458 -7.12 -35.41 -2.69
CA GLU A 458 -5.73 -35.76 -2.44
C GLU A 458 -5.26 -35.24 -1.08
N MET A 459 -4.52 -36.05 -0.34
CA MET A 459 -3.98 -35.68 0.97
C MET A 459 -2.63 -34.96 0.81
N ASP A 460 -2.64 -33.80 0.17
CA ASP A 460 -1.42 -33.04 -0.19
C ASP A 460 -1.68 -31.52 -0.16
N TYR A 461 -0.77 -30.73 -0.72
CA TYR A 461 -0.85 -29.28 -0.82
C TYR A 461 -1.79 -28.83 -1.95
N TYR A 462 -2.64 -27.85 -1.63
CA TYR A 462 -3.51 -27.16 -2.56
C TYR A 462 -3.21 -25.67 -2.60
N TRP A 463 -3.29 -25.07 -3.78
CA TRP A 463 -3.09 -23.64 -3.95
C TRP A 463 -4.24 -22.79 -3.39
N SER A 464 -3.89 -21.65 -2.82
CA SER A 464 -4.81 -20.53 -2.58
C SER A 464 -4.62 -19.44 -3.62
N SER A 465 -5.65 -18.62 -3.90
CA SER A 465 -5.53 -17.39 -4.67
C SER A 465 -4.79 -16.26 -3.95
N THR A 466 -4.55 -16.37 -2.64
CA THR A 466 -3.92 -15.30 -1.85
C THR A 466 -2.41 -15.30 -2.04
N ALA A 467 -1.85 -14.20 -2.54
CA ALA A 467 -0.40 -14.01 -2.62
C ALA A 467 0.19 -13.72 -1.23
N ALA A 468 1.31 -14.35 -0.90
CA ALA A 468 2.05 -14.06 0.33
C ALA A 468 3.06 -12.93 0.11
N ASN A 469 3.70 -12.91 -1.07
CA ASN A 469 4.55 -11.83 -1.55
C ASN A 469 4.69 -11.95 -3.09
N THR A 470 5.67 -11.26 -3.67
CA THR A 470 5.91 -11.27 -5.12
C THR A 470 6.31 -12.66 -5.65
N ALA A 471 7.09 -13.44 -4.90
CA ALA A 471 7.61 -14.76 -5.31
C ALA A 471 6.75 -15.95 -4.85
N SER A 472 5.96 -15.78 -3.78
CA SER A 472 5.27 -16.90 -3.12
C SER A 472 3.78 -16.65 -2.90
N ALA A 473 3.02 -17.73 -2.81
CA ALA A 473 1.59 -17.74 -2.56
C ALA A 473 1.23 -18.69 -1.42
N TRP A 474 0.08 -18.42 -0.79
CA TRP A 474 -0.44 -19.30 0.24
C TRP A 474 -0.98 -20.60 -0.37
N GLY A 475 -0.93 -21.66 0.42
CA GLY A 475 -1.56 -22.94 0.14
C GLY A 475 -2.00 -23.61 1.42
N MET A 476 -2.79 -24.67 1.30
CA MET A 476 -3.32 -25.45 2.41
C MET A 476 -2.92 -26.91 2.24
N THR A 477 -2.50 -27.60 3.32
CA THR A 477 -2.34 -29.06 3.29
C THR A 477 -3.53 -29.77 3.90
N LEU A 478 -4.12 -30.73 3.17
CA LEU A 478 -5.23 -31.52 3.69
C LEU A 478 -4.78 -32.62 4.68
N ASN A 479 -3.47 -32.90 4.78
CA ASN A 479 -2.93 -33.87 5.76
C ASN A 479 -3.15 -33.42 7.20
N TYR A 480 -2.81 -32.16 7.47
CA TYR A 480 -2.74 -31.59 8.82
C TYR A 480 -3.60 -30.34 8.99
N GLY A 481 -4.20 -29.81 7.91
CA GLY A 481 -5.04 -28.62 7.96
C GLY A 481 -4.24 -27.37 8.33
N SER A 482 -3.01 -27.27 7.82
CA SER A 482 -2.10 -26.15 8.10
C SER A 482 -1.81 -25.36 6.84
N GLU A 483 -1.72 -24.05 7.02
CA GLU A 483 -1.31 -23.14 5.96
C GLU A 483 0.17 -23.28 5.65
N ILE A 484 0.51 -23.08 4.38
CA ILE A 484 1.88 -23.06 3.91
C ILE A 484 2.12 -21.86 2.99
N ASN A 485 3.37 -21.42 2.95
CA ASN A 485 3.84 -20.43 2.00
C ASN A 485 4.73 -21.15 0.97
N GLY A 486 4.24 -21.27 -0.27
CA GLY A 486 4.94 -21.97 -1.35
C GLY A 486 5.37 -21.01 -2.44
N GLU A 487 6.57 -21.23 -3.00
CA GLU A 487 7.00 -20.49 -4.19
C GLU A 487 6.01 -20.72 -5.33
N LYS A 488 5.63 -19.67 -6.05
CA LYS A 488 4.63 -19.75 -7.13
C LYS A 488 5.05 -20.67 -8.29
N SER A 489 6.33 -21.06 -8.33
CA SER A 489 6.93 -22.03 -9.25
C SER A 489 6.66 -23.49 -8.88
N PHE A 490 6.34 -23.78 -7.61
CA PHE A 490 6.10 -25.14 -7.12
C PHE A 490 4.81 -25.72 -7.68
N SER A 491 4.66 -27.04 -7.64
CA SER A 491 3.48 -27.73 -8.17
C SER A 491 2.59 -28.27 -7.05
N PHE A 492 1.46 -27.61 -6.79
CA PHE A 492 0.43 -28.03 -5.85
C PHE A 492 -0.89 -28.31 -6.57
N TYR A 493 -1.80 -29.05 -5.95
CA TYR A 493 -3.13 -29.30 -6.49
C TYR A 493 -3.96 -28.02 -6.52
N MET A 494 -5.01 -28.03 -7.33
CA MET A 494 -5.94 -26.90 -7.41
C MET A 494 -7.38 -27.36 -7.32
N TRP A 495 -8.16 -26.66 -6.49
CA TRP A 495 -9.56 -26.97 -6.27
C TRP A 495 -10.41 -25.71 -6.46
N PRO A 496 -11.15 -25.60 -7.57
CA PRO A 496 -11.94 -24.40 -7.85
C PRO A 496 -13.14 -24.21 -6.92
N VAL A 497 -13.42 -22.95 -6.61
CA VAL A 497 -14.57 -22.48 -5.82
C VAL A 497 -15.26 -21.28 -6.50
N ARG A 498 -16.53 -21.04 -6.16
CA ARG A 498 -17.32 -19.84 -6.54
C ARG A 498 -18.39 -19.49 -5.51
N ASP A 499 -18.97 -18.29 -5.61
CA ASP A 499 -20.01 -17.80 -4.70
C ASP A 499 -21.43 -18.00 -5.28
N GLU A 500 -22.47 -18.03 -4.43
CA GLU A 500 -23.88 -18.15 -4.84
C GLU A 500 -24.42 -16.93 -5.65
N HIS A 501 -23.76 -15.78 -5.59
CA HIS A 501 -24.23 -14.51 -6.18
C HIS A 501 -23.24 -13.90 -7.18
N SER A 502 -22.90 -14.63 -8.24
CA SER A 502 -22.68 -13.94 -9.52
C SER A 502 -24.07 -13.53 -10.02
N PRO A 503 -24.32 -12.26 -10.38
CA PRO A 503 -25.65 -11.85 -10.79
C PRO A 503 -26.10 -12.74 -11.95
N VAL A 504 -27.23 -13.40 -11.76
CA VAL A 504 -28.09 -13.75 -12.88
C VAL A 504 -28.39 -12.41 -13.53
N VAL A 505 -27.69 -12.11 -14.63
CA VAL A 505 -28.08 -11.03 -15.51
C VAL A 505 -29.45 -11.45 -16.04
N GLU A 506 -30.50 -10.96 -15.39
CA GLU A 506 -31.79 -10.84 -16.04
C GLU A 506 -31.54 -10.10 -17.34
N SER A 507 -31.81 -10.82 -18.42
CA SER A 507 -31.64 -10.41 -19.78
C SER A 507 -32.36 -9.09 -20.06
N LEU A 508 -31.60 -8.00 -20.15
CA LEU A 508 -31.92 -6.91 -21.06
C LEU A 508 -31.20 -7.18 -22.38
N PRO A 509 -31.84 -6.86 -23.52
CA PRO A 509 -31.56 -7.50 -24.80
C PRO A 509 -30.10 -7.29 -25.20
N SER A 510 -29.37 -8.39 -25.26
CA SER A 510 -28.07 -8.44 -25.92
C SER A 510 -28.27 -7.98 -27.36
N PRO A 511 -27.56 -6.94 -27.85
CA PRO A 511 -27.36 -6.83 -29.28
C PRO A 511 -26.67 -8.14 -29.70
N ALA A 512 -27.20 -8.78 -30.75
CA ALA A 512 -26.80 -10.10 -31.24
C ALA A 512 -25.30 -10.39 -31.10
N PRO A 513 -24.88 -11.65 -30.84
CA PRO A 513 -23.47 -12.01 -30.63
C PRO A 513 -22.62 -11.37 -31.73
N SER A 514 -21.77 -10.42 -31.33
CA SER A 514 -20.91 -9.74 -32.28
C SER A 514 -19.96 -10.79 -32.85
N SER A 515 -19.99 -11.01 -34.16
CA SER A 515 -19.01 -11.82 -34.89
C SER A 515 -17.59 -11.22 -34.86
N TYR A 516 -17.40 -10.12 -34.14
CA TYR A 516 -16.17 -9.34 -34.05
C TYR A 516 -15.38 -9.75 -32.81
N ARG A 517 -14.05 -9.86 -32.94
CA ARG A 517 -13.11 -10.01 -31.83
C ARG A 517 -13.14 -8.79 -30.91
N TYR A 518 -13.15 -7.58 -31.47
CA TYR A 518 -13.20 -6.34 -30.70
C TYR A 518 -14.51 -5.60 -30.95
N THR A 519 -15.21 -5.25 -29.87
CA THR A 519 -16.44 -4.45 -29.90
C THR A 519 -16.18 -3.10 -29.28
N ASP A 520 -16.36 -2.04 -30.06
CA ASP A 520 -16.35 -0.65 -29.58
C ASP A 520 -17.63 -0.37 -28.79
N ASN A 521 -17.48 0.03 -27.52
CA ASN A 521 -18.62 0.27 -26.64
C ASN A 521 -19.19 1.69 -26.79
N GLY A 522 -18.55 2.57 -27.59
CA GLY A 522 -19.01 3.94 -27.84
C GLY A 522 -18.78 4.91 -26.67
N ASP A 523 -18.12 4.46 -25.60
CA ASP A 523 -17.88 5.21 -24.36
C ASP A 523 -16.39 5.46 -24.07
N GLY A 524 -15.53 5.26 -25.09
CA GLY A 524 -14.08 5.32 -24.96
C GLY A 524 -13.43 3.97 -24.60
N THR A 525 -14.20 2.89 -24.49
CA THR A 525 -13.70 1.54 -24.21
C THR A 525 -13.97 0.56 -25.35
N VAL A 526 -13.15 -0.48 -25.42
CA VAL A 526 -13.24 -1.56 -26.41
C VAL A 526 -13.21 -2.90 -25.69
N THR A 527 -14.24 -3.71 -25.90
CA THR A 527 -14.33 -5.07 -25.36
C THR A 527 -13.61 -6.04 -26.29
N ASP A 528 -12.63 -6.78 -25.80
CA ASP A 528 -12.10 -7.96 -26.47
C ASP A 528 -12.99 -9.17 -26.15
N ASN A 529 -13.85 -9.56 -27.08
CA ASN A 529 -14.80 -10.66 -26.90
C ASN A 529 -14.12 -12.03 -26.78
N ARG A 530 -12.83 -12.13 -27.13
CA ARG A 530 -12.06 -13.36 -26.95
C ARG A 530 -11.55 -13.51 -25.51
N SER A 531 -11.08 -12.43 -24.90
CA SER A 531 -10.49 -12.44 -23.55
C SER A 531 -11.45 -11.97 -22.44
N GLY A 532 -12.55 -11.31 -22.80
CA GLY A 532 -13.47 -10.65 -21.85
C GLY A 532 -12.91 -9.39 -21.21
N LEU A 533 -11.72 -8.94 -21.63
CA LEU A 533 -11.07 -7.74 -21.12
C LEU A 533 -11.61 -6.48 -21.81
N ILE A 534 -11.67 -5.40 -21.03
CA ILE A 534 -12.01 -4.07 -21.51
C ILE A 534 -10.72 -3.27 -21.64
N TRP A 535 -10.45 -2.80 -22.84
CA TRP A 535 -9.27 -2.02 -23.20
C TRP A 535 -9.63 -0.55 -23.38
N LEU A 536 -8.70 0.33 -23.02
CA LEU A 536 -8.82 1.74 -23.38
C LEU A 536 -8.75 1.88 -24.90
N LYS A 537 -9.71 2.59 -25.52
CA LYS A 537 -9.78 2.70 -26.98
C LYS A 537 -8.56 3.42 -27.59
N ASN A 538 -8.06 4.44 -26.89
CA ASN A 538 -6.86 5.17 -27.30
C ASN A 538 -5.60 4.58 -26.64
N ALA A 539 -4.89 3.75 -27.41
CA ALA A 539 -3.68 3.03 -27.01
C ALA A 539 -2.47 3.94 -26.74
N ASN A 540 -2.53 5.22 -27.15
CA ASN A 540 -1.46 6.19 -26.97
C ASN A 540 -1.91 7.40 -26.12
N CYS A 541 -2.92 7.23 -25.25
CA CYS A 541 -3.37 8.32 -24.39
C CYS A 541 -2.25 8.87 -23.49
N PHE A 542 -1.43 7.98 -22.92
CA PHE A 542 -0.41 8.32 -21.94
C PHE A 542 1.00 8.49 -22.52
N GLY A 543 1.20 8.12 -23.80
CA GLY A 543 2.52 8.14 -24.42
C GLY A 543 3.50 7.12 -23.82
N ARG A 544 4.80 7.42 -23.94
CA ARG A 544 5.89 6.62 -23.35
C ARG A 544 6.18 7.12 -21.94
N GLN A 545 6.21 6.21 -20.98
CA GLN A 545 6.52 6.52 -19.58
C GLN A 545 7.47 5.47 -19.00
N ASN A 546 8.15 5.81 -17.91
CA ASN A 546 8.87 4.80 -17.12
C ASN A 546 7.86 3.85 -16.44
N TRP A 547 8.34 2.70 -15.95
CA TRP A 547 7.44 1.64 -15.50
C TRP A 547 6.61 2.03 -14.26
N GLU A 548 7.18 2.77 -13.31
CA GLU A 548 6.50 3.20 -12.08
C GLU A 548 5.41 4.22 -12.38
N THR A 549 5.74 5.26 -13.14
CA THR A 549 4.77 6.26 -13.62
C THR A 549 3.68 5.63 -14.50
N ALA A 550 4.00 4.58 -15.26
CA ALA A 550 3.03 3.83 -16.06
C ALA A 550 2.03 3.06 -15.19
N MET A 551 2.46 2.46 -14.07
CA MET A 551 1.57 1.80 -13.12
C MET A 551 0.62 2.80 -12.46
N GLU A 552 1.14 3.94 -12.00
CA GLU A 552 0.34 5.00 -11.39
C GLU A 552 -0.64 5.64 -12.37
N SER A 553 -0.18 5.94 -13.60
CA SER A 553 -1.03 6.53 -14.64
C SER A 553 -2.18 5.60 -15.02
N ALA A 554 -1.92 4.29 -15.11
CA ALA A 554 -2.97 3.31 -15.33
C ALA A 554 -3.94 3.23 -14.13
N ALA A 555 -3.44 3.21 -12.89
CA ALA A 555 -4.26 3.14 -11.69
C ALA A 555 -5.13 4.37 -11.47
N ASN A 556 -4.66 5.56 -11.87
CA ASN A 556 -5.37 6.82 -11.68
C ASN A 556 -6.32 7.20 -12.84
N LEU A 557 -6.39 6.38 -13.90
CA LEU A 557 -7.30 6.62 -15.03
C LEU A 557 -8.77 6.58 -14.57
N ALA A 558 -9.51 7.66 -14.84
CA ALA A 558 -10.92 7.82 -14.44
C ALA A 558 -11.77 8.49 -15.53
N HIS A 559 -13.08 8.59 -15.28
CA HIS A 559 -14.06 9.28 -16.12
C HIS A 559 -13.58 10.67 -16.58
N GLY A 560 -13.83 11.01 -17.85
CA GLY A 560 -13.46 12.30 -18.44
C GLY A 560 -12.03 12.39 -18.97
N GLN A 561 -11.20 11.36 -18.78
CA GLN A 561 -9.85 11.27 -19.32
C GLN A 561 -9.80 10.31 -20.51
N CYS A 562 -8.84 10.51 -21.43
CA CYS A 562 -8.57 9.59 -22.54
C CYS A 562 -9.78 9.24 -23.45
N GLY A 563 -10.81 10.08 -23.48
CA GLY A 563 -12.04 9.83 -24.22
C GLY A 563 -13.07 8.94 -23.51
N LEU A 564 -12.87 8.63 -22.23
CA LEU A 564 -13.82 7.89 -21.39
C LEU A 564 -15.03 8.78 -21.06
N SER A 565 -16.23 8.28 -21.38
CA SER A 565 -17.50 8.90 -21.00
C SER A 565 -18.34 8.05 -20.04
N GLU A 566 -17.78 6.94 -19.56
CA GLU A 566 -18.39 6.02 -18.60
C GLU A 566 -17.87 6.25 -17.16
N GLY A 567 -18.55 5.72 -16.14
CA GLY A 567 -18.36 6.03 -14.72
C GLY A 567 -17.09 5.48 -14.01
N SER A 568 -16.02 5.17 -14.75
CA SER A 568 -14.75 4.69 -14.18
C SER A 568 -14.17 5.60 -13.10
N THR A 569 -13.71 5.00 -11.99
CA THR A 569 -12.98 5.67 -10.91
C THR A 569 -11.54 5.16 -10.82
N ALA A 570 -10.67 5.92 -10.15
CA ALA A 570 -9.31 5.47 -9.84
C ALA A 570 -9.32 4.10 -9.14
N GLY A 571 -8.37 3.24 -9.52
CA GLY A 571 -8.22 1.85 -9.08
C GLY A 571 -8.89 0.81 -9.98
N MET A 572 -9.72 1.22 -10.95
CA MET A 572 -10.39 0.29 -11.87
C MET A 572 -9.52 -0.19 -13.04
N TRP A 573 -8.49 0.57 -13.40
CA TRP A 573 -7.62 0.32 -14.55
C TRP A 573 -6.21 -0.09 -14.10
N ARG A 574 -5.54 -0.91 -14.89
CA ARG A 574 -4.16 -1.35 -14.63
C ARG A 574 -3.39 -1.64 -15.91
N LEU A 575 -2.07 -1.79 -15.79
CA LEU A 575 -1.25 -2.34 -16.88
C LEU A 575 -1.61 -3.83 -17.13
N PRO A 576 -1.61 -4.30 -18.39
CA PRO A 576 -1.83 -5.70 -18.72
C PRO A 576 -0.70 -6.58 -18.21
N THR A 577 -0.99 -7.84 -17.89
CA THR A 577 0.05 -8.83 -17.59
C THR A 577 0.70 -9.31 -18.89
N ILE A 578 1.84 -10.00 -18.78
CA ILE A 578 2.53 -10.49 -19.97
C ILE A 578 1.71 -11.57 -20.71
N ASP A 579 0.87 -12.30 -20.00
CA ASP A 579 0.00 -13.32 -20.61
C ASP A 579 -1.23 -12.68 -21.29
N GLU A 580 -1.77 -11.60 -20.73
CA GLU A 580 -2.78 -10.78 -21.41
C GLU A 580 -2.21 -10.16 -22.69
N TRP A 581 -0.95 -9.71 -22.67
CA TRP A 581 -0.25 -9.27 -23.87
C TRP A 581 -0.07 -10.38 -24.91
N LYS A 582 0.37 -11.57 -24.49
CA LYS A 582 0.50 -12.73 -25.38
C LYS A 582 -0.84 -13.13 -26.00
N ALA A 583 -1.95 -12.97 -25.28
CA ALA A 583 -3.30 -13.24 -25.77
C ALA A 583 -3.76 -12.19 -26.80
N MET A 584 -3.34 -10.94 -26.64
CA MET A 584 -3.65 -9.87 -27.59
C MET A 584 -2.85 -10.02 -28.90
N VAL A 585 -1.56 -10.36 -28.80
CA VAL A 585 -0.65 -10.50 -29.95
C VAL A 585 -1.12 -11.60 -30.90
N ASP A 586 -1.33 -11.22 -32.17
CA ASP A 586 -1.61 -12.15 -33.25
C ASP A 586 -0.34 -12.46 -34.04
N LYS A 587 0.25 -13.63 -33.76
CA LYS A 587 1.50 -14.12 -34.39
C LYS A 587 1.32 -14.52 -35.87
N SER A 588 0.09 -14.59 -36.37
CA SER A 588 -0.16 -14.80 -37.80
C SER A 588 0.23 -13.56 -38.60
N ILE A 589 0.13 -12.36 -38.00
CA ILE A 589 0.54 -11.10 -38.60
C ILE A 589 2.07 -11.02 -38.58
N LYS A 590 2.66 -10.94 -39.77
CA LYS A 590 4.12 -10.84 -39.93
C LYS A 590 4.58 -9.39 -39.94
N TYR A 591 5.86 -9.20 -39.63
CA TYR A 591 6.53 -7.91 -39.69
C TYR A 591 6.35 -7.27 -41.09
N PRO A 592 6.11 -5.95 -41.15
CA PRO A 592 6.00 -5.01 -40.03
C PRO A 592 4.61 -5.05 -39.37
N GLY A 593 4.58 -4.91 -38.04
CA GLY A 593 3.37 -4.84 -37.22
C GLY A 593 2.47 -3.61 -37.48
N PRO A 594 1.52 -3.29 -36.57
CA PRO A 594 1.36 -3.89 -35.26
C PRO A 594 0.78 -5.31 -35.37
N THR A 595 1.31 -6.24 -34.57
CA THR A 595 0.87 -7.64 -34.49
C THR A 595 -0.42 -7.79 -33.69
N ILE A 596 -1.47 -7.06 -34.09
CA ILE A 596 -2.81 -7.10 -33.53
C ILE A 596 -3.83 -7.21 -34.66
N SER A 597 -4.87 -8.02 -34.45
CA SER A 597 -5.90 -8.23 -35.48
C SER A 597 -6.88 -7.06 -35.56
N ASN A 598 -7.57 -6.94 -36.69
CA ASN A 598 -8.71 -6.04 -36.86
C ASN A 598 -9.88 -6.40 -35.93
N ALA A 599 -10.92 -5.56 -35.91
CA ALA A 599 -12.13 -5.76 -35.11
C ALA A 599 -12.75 -7.14 -35.35
N ALA A 600 -12.73 -7.65 -36.58
CA ALA A 600 -13.28 -8.96 -36.92
C ALA A 600 -12.43 -10.15 -36.45
N GLY A 601 -11.16 -9.92 -36.11
CA GLY A 601 -10.21 -10.98 -35.77
C GLY A 601 -9.72 -11.80 -36.97
N THR A 602 -9.99 -11.35 -38.20
CA THR A 602 -9.69 -12.09 -39.45
C THR A 602 -8.52 -11.54 -40.24
N GLY A 603 -8.02 -10.36 -39.88
CA GLY A 603 -6.94 -9.69 -40.60
C GLY A 603 -6.16 -8.73 -39.72
N LYS A 604 -5.19 -8.03 -40.31
CA LYS A 604 -4.36 -7.04 -39.60
C LYS A 604 -5.16 -5.77 -39.28
N TRP A 605 -4.96 -5.23 -38.08
CA TRP A 605 -5.56 -3.96 -37.67
C TRP A 605 -5.10 -2.76 -38.52
N THR A 606 -6.00 -1.78 -38.66
CA THR A 606 -5.75 -0.46 -39.27
C THR A 606 -6.25 0.65 -38.34
N GLU A 607 -5.63 1.83 -38.39
CA GLU A 607 -6.01 2.98 -37.56
C GLU A 607 -7.51 3.30 -37.68
N GLY A 608 -8.20 3.44 -36.55
CA GLY A 608 -9.62 3.76 -36.50
C GLY A 608 -10.57 2.56 -36.63
N ASP A 609 -10.05 1.34 -36.73
CA ASP A 609 -10.86 0.10 -36.74
C ASP A 609 -11.39 -0.23 -35.33
N ALA A 610 -10.68 -1.06 -34.55
CA ALA A 610 -11.04 -1.34 -33.16
C ALA A 610 -10.46 -0.32 -32.16
N PHE A 611 -9.24 0.16 -32.45
CA PHE A 611 -8.43 0.97 -31.54
C PHE A 611 -7.89 2.22 -32.24
N LEU A 612 -7.50 3.20 -31.43
CA LEU A 612 -6.84 4.43 -31.87
C LEU A 612 -5.40 4.48 -31.36
N GLY A 613 -4.49 5.00 -32.18
CA GLY A 613 -3.12 5.34 -31.78
C GLY A 613 -2.21 4.14 -31.47
N VAL A 614 -2.48 2.94 -31.98
CA VAL A 614 -1.63 1.76 -31.73
C VAL A 614 -0.25 1.96 -32.35
N GLN A 615 0.80 1.80 -31.54
CA GLN A 615 2.19 2.02 -31.94
C GLN A 615 2.88 0.70 -32.28
N THR A 616 3.77 0.71 -33.28
CA THR A 616 4.63 -0.43 -33.61
C THR A 616 5.90 -0.44 -32.74
N SER A 617 5.72 -0.36 -31.42
CA SER A 617 6.81 -0.27 -30.43
C SER A 617 6.51 -1.14 -29.21
N SER A 618 7.34 -1.01 -28.17
CA SER A 618 7.23 -1.73 -26.91
C SER A 618 6.17 -1.11 -25.98
N TYR A 619 5.36 -1.97 -25.37
CA TYR A 619 4.37 -1.63 -24.36
C TYR A 619 4.68 -2.32 -23.04
N TRP A 620 4.48 -1.62 -21.93
CA TRP A 620 4.76 -2.16 -20.60
C TRP A 620 3.80 -3.27 -20.19
N SER A 621 4.33 -4.27 -19.51
CA SER A 621 3.56 -5.22 -18.71
C SER A 621 3.58 -4.83 -17.23
N SER A 622 2.54 -5.19 -16.48
CA SER A 622 2.57 -5.21 -15.00
C SER A 622 3.43 -6.35 -14.44
N THR A 623 3.86 -7.30 -15.29
CA THR A 623 4.63 -8.47 -14.85
C THR A 623 6.11 -8.11 -14.67
N PRO A 624 6.66 -8.18 -13.44
CA PRO A 624 8.09 -7.95 -13.21
C PRO A 624 8.94 -9.12 -13.75
N TRP A 625 10.20 -8.85 -14.08
CA TRP A 625 11.14 -9.93 -14.41
C TRP A 625 11.74 -10.51 -13.13
N VAL A 626 11.38 -11.76 -12.82
CA VAL A 626 11.71 -12.39 -11.52
C VAL A 626 13.21 -12.59 -11.31
N ARG A 627 14.00 -12.74 -12.39
CA ARG A 627 15.45 -13.00 -12.28
C ARG A 627 16.27 -11.75 -11.97
N ASP A 628 15.71 -10.57 -12.25
CA ASP A 628 16.39 -9.32 -11.99
C ASP A 628 15.34 -8.21 -11.78
N PRO A 629 15.21 -7.67 -10.55
CA PRO A 629 14.19 -6.68 -10.20
C PRO A 629 14.36 -5.35 -10.94
N TYR A 630 15.49 -5.14 -11.64
CA TYR A 630 15.73 -3.98 -12.50
C TYR A 630 14.87 -4.01 -13.77
N TYR A 631 14.55 -5.20 -14.29
CA TYR A 631 13.86 -5.37 -15.57
C TYR A 631 12.38 -5.73 -15.43
N VAL A 632 11.62 -5.42 -16.48
CA VAL A 632 10.18 -5.73 -16.57
C VAL A 632 9.88 -6.32 -17.92
N TRP A 633 8.94 -7.25 -17.97
CA TRP A 633 8.41 -7.72 -19.23
C TRP A 633 7.75 -6.60 -20.03
N HIS A 634 7.93 -6.65 -21.34
CA HIS A 634 7.25 -5.78 -22.30
C HIS A 634 6.92 -6.58 -23.56
N VAL A 635 6.01 -6.05 -24.37
CA VAL A 635 5.67 -6.64 -25.67
C VAL A 635 5.90 -5.63 -26.79
N GLY A 636 6.66 -6.03 -27.81
CA GLY A 636 6.93 -5.22 -28.99
C GLY A 636 5.96 -5.55 -30.12
N PHE A 637 5.04 -4.64 -30.44
CA PHE A 637 4.04 -4.89 -31.49
C PHE A 637 4.61 -4.87 -32.92
N ALA A 638 5.86 -4.44 -33.13
CA ALA A 638 6.49 -4.53 -34.45
C ALA A 638 6.63 -5.98 -34.94
N THR A 639 6.92 -6.91 -34.02
CA THR A 639 7.20 -8.33 -34.31
C THR A 639 6.36 -9.30 -33.47
N GLY A 640 5.63 -8.80 -32.48
CA GLY A 640 4.92 -9.62 -31.48
C GLY A 640 5.87 -10.28 -30.47
N GLY A 641 7.10 -9.76 -30.36
CA GLY A 641 8.13 -10.26 -29.47
C GLY A 641 7.85 -9.88 -28.01
N VAL A 642 8.14 -10.80 -27.10
CA VAL A 642 8.12 -10.56 -25.65
C VAL A 642 9.56 -10.38 -25.19
N GLY A 643 9.86 -9.24 -24.59
CA GLY A 643 11.18 -8.88 -24.08
C GLY A 643 11.17 -8.66 -22.56
N ASN A 644 12.32 -8.80 -21.94
CA ASN A 644 12.57 -8.64 -20.49
C ASN A 644 13.89 -7.92 -20.22
N ASP A 645 14.39 -7.21 -21.21
CA ASP A 645 15.67 -6.50 -21.26
C ASP A 645 15.52 -4.98 -21.10
N ASP A 646 14.29 -4.49 -20.90
CA ASP A 646 14.03 -3.09 -20.58
C ASP A 646 13.98 -2.85 -19.07
N GLY A 647 14.88 -1.97 -18.62
CA GLY A 647 14.94 -1.54 -17.22
C GLY A 647 13.76 -0.65 -16.86
N LYS A 648 13.36 -0.64 -15.59
CA LYS A 648 12.23 0.17 -15.08
C LYS A 648 12.34 1.67 -15.39
N TYR A 649 13.57 2.17 -15.58
CA TYR A 649 13.88 3.56 -15.93
C TYR A 649 13.74 3.88 -17.43
N ASN A 650 13.70 2.86 -18.30
CA ASN A 650 13.43 3.05 -19.73
C ASN A 650 11.97 3.49 -19.93
N THR A 651 11.62 3.97 -21.12
CA THR A 651 10.26 4.41 -21.42
C THR A 651 9.58 3.56 -22.50
N ASN A 652 8.44 2.97 -22.18
CA ASN A 652 7.59 2.21 -23.10
C ASN A 652 6.16 2.73 -23.07
N TYR A 653 5.37 2.36 -24.07
CA TYR A 653 3.99 2.83 -24.18
C TYR A 653 3.07 2.20 -23.12
N VAL A 654 2.08 2.98 -22.69
CA VAL A 654 1.14 2.64 -21.62
C VAL A 654 -0.24 2.45 -22.20
N TRP A 655 -0.77 1.22 -22.08
CA TRP A 655 -2.10 0.86 -22.57
C TRP A 655 -2.89 0.10 -21.50
N PRO A 656 -3.77 0.79 -20.77
CA PRO A 656 -4.50 0.18 -19.66
C PRO A 656 -5.58 -0.81 -20.09
N VAL A 657 -5.82 -1.78 -19.20
CA VAL A 657 -6.86 -2.81 -19.32
C VAL A 657 -7.59 -2.99 -17.98
N ARG A 658 -8.84 -3.44 -18.04
CA ARG A 658 -9.63 -3.87 -16.88
C ARG A 658 -10.53 -5.06 -17.18
N ARG A 659 -11.11 -5.67 -16.15
CA ARG A 659 -12.13 -6.73 -16.30
C ARG A 659 -13.52 -6.11 -16.39
N ARG A 660 -14.44 -6.80 -17.06
CA ARG A 660 -15.87 -6.45 -17.10
C ARG A 660 -16.46 -6.64 -15.70
N HIS A 661 -17.13 -5.61 -15.16
CA HIS A 661 -17.82 -5.67 -13.88
C HIS A 661 -19.11 -6.47 -13.98
#